data_AF-A0A9R1T5H9-F1
#
_entry.id   AF-A0A9R1T5H9-F1
#
_cell.length_a   1.000
_cell.length_b   1.000
_cell.length_c   1.000
_cell.angle_alpha   90.00
_cell.angle_beta   90.00
_cell.angle_gamma   90.00
#
_symmetry.space_group_name_H-M   'P 1'
#
loop_
_entity.id
_entity.type
_entity.pdbx_description
1 polymer ?
#
loop_
_entity_poly.entity_id
_entity_poly.type
_entity_poly.pdbx_seq_one_letter_code
_entity_poly.pdbx_strand_id
1 'polypeptide(L)'
;MANPVRNVPISEILKNKTTFEDEPRKKSREDWRKAKELEEARKAGTAPAAVDEEGKDINPHIPQYISATPWYFGASGPTLKHQRPQPEKQREYSSLGEWYKRGVDASSVATKFRKGACENCGAMGHQKKDCFERPRKVGANFKGTNIAPDDFSQPNLSLSYDAKRDRWAGYDPTDHRAFVEEYQKIEACKRQMRAEKLNAEESDEQDSDKDEDKYVDEVDMPGTKVDSKQRITVRNLRIREDTAKYLRNLDSNSAYYDPKTRSMRDNPYAGTEKEVDYKGENFARFSGDTQKHATAQLFAWDAYEKGVDVHLLAEPTKLEMLKQEYDKKRDELKNEARGSVVDKYGGHEHLQTPDPSLLLAQTENYVEYSRSGKVIKGQEKQVIRSQYEEDVFPNNHKSVFGSYWRGGYWGYKCCHSFIKNSYCTGESGKQALESSQALQATPPASQINGESGTQLTGADRNTFNDFENDKQLASEHSSSNSSSDEDSRSKTERKSKSKKNKKKKKKQKEKLKKNKGNDEEVDSLKVALEKEDKSQREAEELLKMDERKRPYNSMFTAKEPTVEEIEAFQMKRPRENDPMANSSTTVYPFCCKVQSMASFRIINSKVVVSSVVNLKFHEHFRNLYHCKKMKKGLVLGVYEGEKNDVVLTPSAAKYNELVNGKLLENISFSAGPILKKSKTRVFWSMESGEYNCVAVVGLGKQNLGYNSLEEIDEGKENIRVAVAAGCSALDAVDIKSIEVDSMGDAEAAAEGAILSTWIFQEFKNRANKKKLPTVSLYGSEEEALWNAGKIKADAQNWVRLLADIPANFMTPTIFGETVSQVLIPQGVDVIVHDELWATKKKMGSFLSVSRGSSEPPKFVEIHYKGAEPTKAPIAFVGKGVTFDAGGISLKSAASMDEMRSDMAGAACVAGLIKAAAELKLEVNLVGLIPLTENLPSGTATKPGDIVTAMNGKTIIVDNTDAEGRLILADALSYAAEFKPQCTVDIATLTGAIKIALGNAATGVFTNSNELWELLRQSGSITGDRMWRMPLWQHYNNQITKPFKAADLNNFARVKGGTSCIAAGFLREFASSEAPWLHLDMAGVMGPTNDEISYLTSGMSGRPVRTLIQFVQNIASGKATCRR
;
A
#
# COMPACT_ATOMS: atom_id res chain seq x y z
N MET A 1 0.91 -66.55 34.10
CA MET A 1 1.79 -66.05 35.19
C MET A 1 3.18 -65.85 34.62
N ALA A 2 3.73 -64.64 34.67
CA ALA A 2 5.16 -64.32 34.51
C ALA A 2 5.32 -62.85 34.91
N ASN A 3 6.23 -62.51 35.82
CA ASN A 3 6.39 -61.12 36.29
C ASN A 3 7.31 -60.34 35.35
N PRO A 4 6.92 -59.14 34.87
CA PRO A 4 7.85 -58.24 34.21
C PRO A 4 8.87 -57.70 35.22
N VAL A 5 10.15 -57.76 34.87
CA VAL A 5 11.25 -57.27 35.72
C VAL A 5 11.17 -55.75 35.83
N ARG A 6 11.40 -55.20 37.04
CA ARG A 6 11.48 -53.75 37.26
C ARG A 6 12.75 -53.20 36.60
N ASN A 7 12.59 -52.30 35.63
CA ASN A 7 13.69 -51.51 35.10
C ASN A 7 14.18 -50.51 36.16
N VAL A 8 15.40 -50.73 36.66
CA VAL A 8 16.10 -49.84 37.59
C VAL A 8 16.84 -48.75 36.77
N PRO A 9 16.77 -47.47 37.15
CA PRO A 9 17.43 -46.40 36.41
C PRO A 9 18.96 -46.47 36.52
N ILE A 10 19.64 -46.12 35.42
CA ILE A 10 21.12 -46.10 35.32
C ILE A 10 21.79 -45.24 36.41
N SER A 11 21.08 -44.21 36.92
CA SER A 11 21.55 -43.35 38.01
C SER A 11 21.72 -44.05 39.36
N GLU A 12 21.05 -45.17 39.63
CA GLU A 12 21.30 -45.98 40.83
C GLU A 12 22.50 -46.92 40.65
N ILE A 13 22.67 -47.48 39.45
CA ILE A 13 23.82 -48.34 39.10
C ILE A 13 25.15 -47.58 39.24
N LEU A 14 25.14 -46.28 38.92
CA LEU A 14 26.32 -45.41 39.03
C LEU A 14 26.67 -44.98 40.46
N LYS A 15 25.77 -45.09 41.45
CA LYS A 15 26.04 -44.67 42.84
C LYS A 15 26.93 -45.65 43.63
N ASN A 16 27.01 -46.91 43.20
CA ASN A 16 27.66 -47.98 43.97
C ASN A 16 29.19 -48.12 43.73
N LYS A 17 29.91 -47.02 43.47
CA LYS A 17 31.38 -47.00 43.37
C LYS A 17 31.99 -45.84 44.14
N THR A 18 32.25 -46.09 45.42
CA THR A 18 32.90 -45.17 46.35
C THR A 18 34.42 -45.24 46.25
N THR A 19 35.02 -44.54 45.28
CA THR A 19 36.43 -44.13 45.30
C THR A 19 36.61 -42.89 44.42
N PHE A 20 36.93 -41.75 45.06
CA PHE A 20 37.29 -40.49 44.39
C PHE A 20 38.81 -40.42 44.23
N GLU A 21 39.35 -41.04 43.18
CA GLU A 21 40.66 -40.74 42.59
C GLU A 21 40.88 -41.65 41.37
N ASP A 22 40.56 -41.15 40.18
CA ASP A 22 40.87 -41.80 38.90
C ASP A 22 40.71 -40.79 37.75
N GLU A 23 41.67 -40.75 36.83
CA GLU A 23 41.54 -39.97 35.58
C GLU A 23 40.36 -40.50 34.73
N PRO A 24 39.80 -39.71 33.79
CA PRO A 24 38.70 -40.16 32.93
C PRO A 24 39.11 -41.35 32.05
N ARG A 25 38.88 -42.57 32.56
CA ARG A 25 39.21 -43.85 31.93
C ARG A 25 38.72 -43.85 30.48
N LYS A 26 39.65 -44.07 29.54
CA LYS A 26 39.36 -44.10 28.09
C LYS A 26 38.21 -45.06 27.81
N LYS A 27 37.08 -44.53 27.32
CA LYS A 27 35.89 -45.32 26.95
C LYS A 27 36.30 -46.44 25.98
N SER A 28 35.73 -47.63 26.14
CA SER A 28 36.03 -48.73 25.22
C SER A 28 35.60 -48.37 23.78
N ARG A 29 36.26 -48.97 22.78
CA ARG A 29 35.92 -48.77 21.35
C ARG A 29 34.52 -49.29 21.01
N GLU A 30 33.91 -50.07 21.89
CA GLU A 30 32.53 -50.55 21.76
C GLU A 30 31.55 -49.56 22.38
N ASP A 31 31.83 -49.03 23.57
CA ASP A 31 30.93 -48.09 24.25
C ASP A 31 30.93 -46.72 23.57
N TRP A 32 32.05 -46.32 22.95
CA TRP A 32 32.09 -45.15 22.05
C TRP A 32 31.23 -45.37 20.80
N ARG A 33 31.24 -46.58 20.21
CA ARG A 33 30.37 -46.94 19.08
C ARG A 33 28.89 -46.93 19.48
N LYS A 34 28.53 -47.65 20.54
CA LYS A 34 27.16 -47.65 21.11
C LYS A 34 26.67 -46.23 21.43
N ALA A 35 27.53 -45.36 21.98
CA ALA A 35 27.17 -43.97 22.25
C ALA A 35 26.91 -43.14 20.98
N LYS A 36 27.73 -43.32 19.93
CA LYS A 36 27.55 -42.66 18.63
C LYS A 36 26.31 -43.19 17.89
N GLU A 37 26.12 -44.51 17.87
CA GLU A 37 24.95 -45.18 17.31
C GLU A 37 23.66 -44.75 18.02
N LEU A 38 23.69 -44.60 19.35
CA LEU A 38 22.57 -44.05 20.13
C LEU A 38 22.33 -42.56 19.85
N GLU A 39 23.38 -41.76 19.61
CA GLU A 39 23.24 -40.35 19.23
C GLU A 39 22.66 -40.20 17.80
N GLU A 40 23.02 -41.10 16.89
CA GLU A 40 22.46 -41.18 15.53
C GLU A 40 21.01 -41.68 15.54
N ALA A 41 20.69 -42.71 16.32
CA ALA A 41 19.31 -43.18 16.56
C ALA A 41 18.43 -42.08 17.18
N ARG A 42 18.98 -41.28 18.10
CA ARG A 42 18.30 -40.11 18.67
C ARG A 42 18.03 -39.02 17.64
N LYS A 43 19.01 -38.71 16.77
CA LYS A 43 18.84 -37.75 15.66
C LYS A 43 17.89 -38.26 14.56
N ALA A 44 17.72 -39.58 14.46
CA ALA A 44 16.69 -40.22 13.63
C ALA A 44 15.31 -40.32 14.31
N GLY A 45 15.17 -39.87 15.57
CA GLY A 45 13.93 -39.95 16.35
C GLY A 45 13.55 -41.35 16.81
N THR A 46 14.40 -42.37 16.62
CA THR A 46 14.12 -43.77 16.98
C THR A 46 14.50 -44.12 18.41
N ALA A 47 15.26 -43.26 19.09
CA ALA A 47 15.63 -43.41 20.50
C ALA A 47 15.32 -42.12 21.29
N PRO A 48 14.88 -42.22 22.57
CA PRO A 48 14.51 -41.06 23.37
C PRO A 48 15.72 -40.16 23.65
N ALA A 49 15.46 -38.88 23.86
CA ALA A 49 16.47 -37.86 24.14
C ALA A 49 17.34 -38.18 25.38
N ALA A 50 18.41 -37.40 25.59
CA ALA A 50 19.13 -37.45 26.85
C ALA A 50 18.42 -36.54 27.85
N VAL A 51 17.88 -37.11 28.93
CA VAL A 51 17.22 -36.35 30.00
C VAL A 51 18.27 -35.76 30.93
N ASP A 52 18.13 -34.49 31.31
CA ASP A 52 19.01 -33.80 32.26
C ASP A 52 18.57 -33.97 33.73
N GLU A 53 19.37 -33.41 34.65
CA GLU A 53 19.12 -33.42 36.10
C GLU A 53 17.83 -32.70 36.54
N GLU A 54 17.22 -31.88 35.68
CA GLU A 54 15.94 -31.20 35.93
C GLU A 54 14.75 -31.95 35.29
N GLY A 55 14.98 -33.13 34.69
CA GLY A 55 13.97 -33.91 33.99
C GLY A 55 13.64 -33.39 32.58
N LYS A 56 14.51 -32.58 31.98
CA LYS A 56 14.27 -31.95 30.66
C LYS A 56 15.04 -32.67 29.56
N ASP A 57 14.41 -32.79 28.39
CA ASP A 57 15.01 -33.40 27.21
C ASP A 57 16.06 -32.49 26.56
N ILE A 58 17.30 -32.98 26.48
CA ILE A 58 18.36 -32.38 25.68
C ILE A 58 18.13 -32.79 24.22
N ASN A 59 17.73 -31.82 23.40
CA ASN A 59 17.46 -32.01 21.97
C ASN A 59 18.69 -32.64 21.25
N PRO A 60 18.55 -33.84 20.63
CA PRO A 60 19.65 -34.55 19.98
C PRO A 60 20.32 -33.81 18.81
N HIS A 61 19.68 -32.79 18.26
CA HIS A 61 20.25 -31.97 17.18
C HIS A 61 21.17 -30.85 17.69
N ILE A 62 21.25 -30.62 19.02
CA ILE A 62 22.25 -29.72 19.62
C ILE A 62 23.65 -30.33 19.38
N PRO A 63 24.59 -29.62 18.71
CA PRO A 63 25.93 -30.13 18.45
C PRO A 63 26.65 -30.59 19.73
N GLN A 64 27.42 -31.67 19.62
CA GLN A 64 28.04 -32.34 20.77
C GLN A 64 28.94 -31.41 21.60
N TYR A 65 29.56 -30.38 21.00
CA TYR A 65 30.39 -29.40 21.71
C TYR A 65 29.59 -28.35 22.53
N ILE A 66 28.27 -28.27 22.34
CA ILE A 66 27.35 -27.41 23.12
C ILE A 66 26.64 -28.23 24.21
N SER A 67 26.31 -29.50 23.93
CA SER A 67 25.63 -30.39 24.85
C SER A 67 26.58 -31.15 25.80
N ALA A 68 27.85 -31.35 25.44
CA ALA A 68 28.86 -31.89 26.34
C ALA A 68 29.27 -30.86 27.39
N THR A 69 29.09 -31.21 28.66
CA THR A 69 29.57 -30.45 29.81
C THR A 69 31.11 -30.41 29.83
N PRO A 70 31.74 -29.22 29.81
CA PRO A 70 33.18 -29.10 29.98
C PRO A 70 33.61 -29.60 31.38
N TRP A 71 34.79 -30.21 31.46
CA TRP A 71 35.30 -30.82 32.70
C TRP A 71 35.35 -29.85 33.89
N TYR A 72 35.67 -28.57 33.64
CA TYR A 72 35.73 -27.52 34.66
C TYR A 72 34.36 -27.12 35.24
N PHE A 73 33.24 -27.59 34.67
CA PHE A 73 31.89 -27.37 35.20
C PHE A 73 31.47 -28.43 36.24
N GLY A 74 32.21 -29.54 36.36
CA GLY A 74 32.01 -30.54 37.44
C GLY A 74 30.71 -31.35 37.40
N ALA A 75 29.94 -31.31 36.29
CA ALA A 75 28.69 -32.07 36.17
C ALA A 75 28.93 -33.57 35.97
N SER A 76 28.19 -34.39 36.72
CA SER A 76 28.30 -35.87 36.69
C SER A 76 27.59 -36.54 35.49
N GLY A 77 26.70 -35.80 34.81
CA GLY A 77 25.89 -36.29 33.70
C GLY A 77 25.64 -35.22 32.62
N PRO A 78 24.87 -35.56 31.57
CA PRO A 78 24.55 -34.62 30.50
C PRO A 78 23.60 -33.53 31.02
N THR A 79 23.99 -32.26 30.89
CA THR A 79 23.12 -31.12 31.22
C THR A 79 23.51 -29.85 30.49
N LEU A 80 22.51 -29.05 30.11
CA LEU A 80 22.69 -27.73 29.49
C LEU A 80 22.83 -26.59 30.53
N LYS A 81 22.90 -26.88 31.84
CA LYS A 81 23.10 -25.86 32.89
C LYS A 81 24.31 -24.97 32.64
N HIS A 82 25.39 -25.51 32.09
CA HIS A 82 26.62 -24.80 31.76
C HIS A 82 26.48 -23.78 30.61
N GLN A 83 25.42 -23.88 29.79
CA GLN A 83 25.09 -22.94 28.72
C GLN A 83 24.08 -21.85 29.16
N ARG A 84 23.61 -21.89 30.42
CA ARG A 84 22.79 -20.79 30.97
C ARG A 84 23.67 -19.56 31.26
N PRO A 85 23.11 -18.34 31.25
CA PRO A 85 23.84 -17.13 31.63
C PRO A 85 24.56 -17.30 32.96
N GLN A 86 25.88 -17.14 32.95
CA GLN A 86 26.73 -17.39 34.11
C GLN A 86 26.66 -16.20 35.10
N PRO A 87 26.57 -16.43 36.42
CA PRO A 87 26.39 -15.35 37.40
C PRO A 87 27.56 -14.36 37.39
N GLU A 88 28.79 -14.82 37.17
CA GLU A 88 29.99 -13.99 37.02
C GLU A 88 29.91 -12.95 35.87
N LYS A 89 29.04 -13.16 34.88
CA LYS A 89 28.84 -12.29 33.71
C LYS A 89 27.54 -11.49 33.82
N GLN A 90 26.63 -11.87 34.71
CA GLN A 90 25.45 -11.08 35.02
C GLN A 90 25.85 -9.90 35.90
N ARG A 91 25.53 -8.68 35.46
CA ARG A 91 25.71 -7.47 36.26
C ARG A 91 24.41 -7.20 37.00
N GLU A 92 24.50 -6.94 38.30
CA GLU A 92 23.37 -6.44 39.07
C GLU A 92 23.09 -4.99 38.65
N TYR A 93 21.85 -4.72 38.27
CA TYR A 93 21.39 -3.42 37.82
C TYR A 93 20.34 -2.84 38.78
N SER A 94 20.45 -1.55 39.09
CA SER A 94 19.43 -0.79 39.82
C SER A 94 18.06 -0.87 39.13
N SER A 95 16.99 -0.81 39.92
CA SER A 95 15.61 -0.94 39.40
C SER A 95 15.17 0.30 38.63
N LEU A 96 14.18 0.17 37.73
CA LEU A 96 13.72 1.28 36.88
C LEU A 96 13.18 2.49 37.66
N GLY A 97 12.64 2.27 38.87
CA GLY A 97 12.17 3.33 39.76
C GLY A 97 13.26 3.94 40.65
N GLU A 98 14.49 3.44 40.59
CA GLU A 98 15.61 3.91 41.42
C GLU A 98 16.48 4.90 40.62
N TRP A 99 16.42 6.17 41.00
CA TRP A 99 17.14 7.25 40.32
C TRP A 99 17.85 8.20 41.31
N TYR A 100 18.76 9.02 40.78
CA TYR A 100 19.45 10.09 41.50
C TYR A 100 18.46 11.05 42.17
N LYS A 101 18.72 11.39 43.44
CA LYS A 101 17.86 12.26 44.24
C LYS A 101 18.06 13.72 43.80
N ARG A 102 17.09 14.25 43.06
CA ARG A 102 17.09 15.65 42.58
C ARG A 102 16.55 16.60 43.66
N GLY A 103 16.99 17.85 43.64
CA GLY A 103 16.66 18.85 44.65
C GLY A 103 17.71 18.97 45.76
N VAL A 104 17.41 19.78 46.77
CA VAL A 104 18.25 20.02 47.96
C VAL A 104 17.59 19.45 49.21
N ASP A 105 18.38 19.11 50.23
CA ASP A 105 17.86 18.59 51.49
C ASP A 105 17.33 19.73 52.38
N ALA A 106 16.01 19.93 52.32
CA ALA A 106 15.31 20.91 53.15
C ALA A 106 15.10 20.46 54.61
N SER A 107 15.48 19.24 55.01
CA SER A 107 15.21 18.72 56.35
C SER A 107 16.05 19.38 57.44
N SER A 108 17.25 19.87 57.12
CA SER A 108 18.09 20.63 58.07
C SER A 108 18.88 21.75 57.38
N VAL A 109 18.39 22.99 57.51
CA VAL A 109 19.08 24.18 56.98
C VAL A 109 20.04 24.76 58.02
N ALA A 110 21.34 24.75 57.74
CA ALA A 110 22.35 25.29 58.64
C ALA A 110 22.35 26.83 58.64
N THR A 111 22.15 27.46 59.80
CA THR A 111 22.12 28.94 59.94
C THR A 111 23.50 29.59 60.14
N LYS A 112 24.57 28.79 60.13
CA LYS A 112 25.97 29.24 60.33
C LYS A 112 26.91 28.48 59.41
N PHE A 113 27.99 29.12 58.97
CA PHE A 113 29.04 28.50 58.18
C PHE A 113 29.72 27.35 58.94
N ARG A 114 29.92 26.20 58.28
CA ARG A 114 30.55 25.00 58.84
C ARG A 114 31.95 24.82 58.26
N LYS A 115 32.92 24.39 59.07
CA LYS A 115 34.30 24.16 58.61
C LYS A 115 34.33 22.99 57.62
N GLY A 116 34.77 23.26 56.38
CA GLY A 116 34.74 22.31 55.27
C GLY A 116 33.62 22.56 54.26
N ALA A 117 32.65 23.43 54.57
CA ALA A 117 31.62 23.85 53.62
C ALA A 117 32.18 24.76 52.52
N CYS A 118 31.45 24.82 51.40
CA CYS A 118 31.71 25.71 50.28
C CYS A 118 31.83 27.16 50.73
N GLU A 119 33.00 27.80 50.51
CA GLU A 119 33.22 29.20 50.89
C GLU A 119 32.22 30.19 50.29
N ASN A 120 31.65 29.86 49.13
CA ASN A 120 30.70 30.72 48.43
C ASN A 120 29.33 30.74 49.12
N CYS A 121 28.69 29.58 49.26
CA CYS A 121 27.29 29.44 49.70
C CYS A 121 27.09 28.80 51.08
N GLY A 122 28.09 28.09 51.65
CA GLY A 122 28.03 27.45 52.96
C GLY A 122 27.39 26.05 53.02
N ALA A 123 27.05 25.44 51.88
CA ALA A 123 26.66 24.03 51.78
C ALA A 123 27.87 23.08 51.88
N MET A 124 27.67 21.86 52.38
CA MET A 124 28.70 20.83 52.56
C MET A 124 28.88 19.90 51.35
N GLY A 125 27.92 19.85 50.42
CA GLY A 125 27.90 18.86 49.33
C GLY A 125 28.94 19.07 48.21
N HIS A 126 29.47 20.28 48.06
CA HIS A 126 30.33 20.66 46.93
C HIS A 126 31.41 21.69 47.32
N GLN A 127 32.42 21.86 46.44
CA GLN A 127 33.50 22.84 46.64
C GLN A 127 33.19 24.19 45.97
N LYS A 128 33.91 25.25 46.38
CA LYS A 128 33.78 26.62 45.86
C LYS A 128 33.86 26.74 44.33
N LYS A 129 34.68 25.88 43.70
CA LYS A 129 34.89 25.86 42.25
C LYS A 129 33.65 25.40 41.49
N ASP A 130 32.96 24.41 42.05
CA ASP A 130 31.87 23.67 41.42
C ASP A 130 30.53 24.03 42.10
N CYS A 131 30.42 25.30 42.53
CA CYS A 131 29.29 25.80 43.31
C CYS A 131 28.11 26.20 42.42
N PHE A 132 26.91 25.71 42.77
CA PHE A 132 25.67 25.99 42.03
C PHE A 132 25.17 27.44 42.19
N GLU A 133 25.65 28.18 43.19
CA GLU A 133 25.35 29.60 43.34
C GLU A 133 26.33 30.49 42.57
N ARG A 134 25.83 31.65 42.10
CA ARG A 134 26.67 32.73 41.55
C ARG A 134 27.82 33.09 42.51
N PRO A 135 29.07 33.25 42.02
CA PRO A 135 30.19 33.69 42.84
C PRO A 135 29.93 35.02 43.57
N ARG A 136 29.92 34.99 44.90
CA ARG A 136 29.69 36.13 45.78
C ARG A 136 31.00 36.90 45.99
N LYS A 137 30.99 38.23 45.86
CA LYS A 137 32.18 39.10 46.11
C LYS A 137 32.76 38.96 47.52
N VAL A 138 31.94 38.58 48.49
CA VAL A 138 32.35 38.16 49.83
C VAL A 138 31.55 36.90 50.15
N GLY A 139 32.24 35.80 50.43
CA GLY A 139 31.63 34.48 50.60
C GLY A 139 30.85 34.31 51.90
N ALA A 140 30.04 33.24 51.96
CA ALA A 140 29.36 32.77 53.16
C ALA A 140 30.34 32.52 54.32
N ASN A 141 31.58 32.13 54.04
CA ASN A 141 32.64 31.94 55.04
C ASN A 141 32.99 33.21 55.85
N PHE A 142 32.87 34.40 55.26
CA PHE A 142 33.18 35.68 55.94
C PHE A 142 31.94 36.43 56.42
N LYS A 143 30.78 36.28 55.75
CA LYS A 143 29.55 37.01 56.10
C LYS A 143 28.55 36.21 56.92
N GLY A 144 28.57 34.88 56.86
CA GLY A 144 27.61 34.00 57.54
C GLY A 144 26.15 34.12 57.07
N THR A 145 25.82 35.03 56.16
CA THR A 145 24.46 35.28 55.67
C THR A 145 24.13 34.45 54.43
N ASN A 146 22.85 34.10 54.30
CA ASN A 146 22.29 33.28 53.23
C ASN A 146 23.10 31.99 53.03
N ILE A 147 23.06 31.09 54.01
CA ILE A 147 23.65 29.75 53.87
C ILE A 147 22.70 28.90 53.02
N ALA A 148 23.22 28.21 52.00
CA ALA A 148 22.45 27.28 51.20
C ALA A 148 22.17 25.96 51.97
N PRO A 149 21.02 25.30 51.74
CA PRO A 149 20.80 23.93 52.20
C PRO A 149 21.84 22.95 51.63
N ASP A 150 21.98 21.77 52.24
CA ASP A 150 22.91 20.75 51.76
C ASP A 150 22.35 19.95 50.58
N ASP A 151 23.24 19.45 49.72
CA ASP A 151 22.89 18.58 48.60
C ASP A 151 22.68 17.13 49.06
N PHE A 152 21.74 16.39 48.46
CA PHE A 152 21.57 14.97 48.75
C PHE A 152 22.79 14.13 48.34
N SER A 153 23.20 13.22 49.22
CA SER A 153 24.18 12.18 48.87
C SER A 153 23.62 11.24 47.80
N GLN A 154 24.33 11.15 46.67
CA GLN A 154 23.86 10.43 45.49
C GLN A 154 24.27 8.93 45.55
N PRO A 155 23.35 7.99 45.29
CA PRO A 155 23.68 6.58 45.17
C PRO A 155 24.50 6.32 43.89
N ASN A 156 25.38 5.31 43.92
CA ASN A 156 26.15 4.89 42.74
C ASN A 156 25.37 3.82 41.96
N LEU A 157 24.52 4.27 41.02
CA LEU A 157 23.55 3.40 40.35
C LEU A 157 24.16 2.60 39.18
N SER A 158 24.17 1.28 39.29
CA SER A 158 24.54 0.37 38.21
C SER A 158 23.39 0.28 37.21
N LEU A 159 23.43 1.09 36.14
CA LEU A 159 22.35 1.12 35.13
C LEU A 159 22.77 0.52 33.78
N SER A 160 21.80 -0.06 33.08
CA SER A 160 21.94 -0.62 31.72
C SER A 160 22.18 0.48 30.67
N TYR A 161 22.44 0.09 29.42
CA TYR A 161 22.62 1.06 28.32
C TYR A 161 21.34 1.88 28.10
N ASP A 162 20.18 1.23 28.09
CA ASP A 162 18.88 1.87 27.87
C ASP A 162 18.45 2.70 29.09
N ALA A 163 18.60 2.17 30.31
CA ALA A 163 18.24 2.90 31.53
C ALA A 163 19.13 4.15 31.79
N LYS A 164 20.35 4.18 31.24
CA LYS A 164 21.22 5.39 31.24
C LYS A 164 20.82 6.44 30.20
N ARG A 165 19.96 6.07 29.25
CA ARG A 165 19.56 6.88 28.08
C ARG A 165 18.05 7.15 28.04
N ASP A 166 17.28 6.57 28.95
CA ASP A 166 15.86 6.86 29.09
C ASP A 166 15.65 8.34 29.42
N ARG A 167 14.88 9.00 28.56
CA ARG A 167 14.50 10.41 28.70
C ARG A 167 13.60 10.63 29.92
N TRP A 168 12.91 9.59 30.37
CA TRP A 168 11.97 9.62 31.50
C TRP A 168 12.61 9.14 32.82
N ALA A 169 13.94 9.00 32.86
CA ALA A 169 14.67 8.58 34.05
C ALA A 169 14.49 9.57 35.23
N GLY A 170 13.75 9.13 36.24
CA GLY A 170 13.32 9.94 37.39
C GLY A 170 12.06 10.78 37.14
N TYR A 171 11.20 10.37 36.22
CA TYR A 171 9.85 10.93 36.04
C TYR A 171 8.91 10.50 37.17
N ASP A 172 8.14 11.44 37.72
CA ASP A 172 7.10 11.13 38.71
C ASP A 172 5.75 10.87 38.00
N PRO A 173 5.14 9.66 38.16
CA PRO A 173 3.85 9.37 37.54
C PRO A 173 2.70 10.28 37.98
N THR A 174 2.83 11.02 39.08
CA THR A 174 1.82 12.00 39.53
C THR A 174 1.78 13.24 38.65
N ASP A 175 2.89 13.65 38.02
CA ASP A 175 2.93 14.77 37.07
C ASP A 175 2.02 14.53 35.85
N HIS A 176 1.78 13.26 35.47
CA HIS A 176 0.85 12.89 34.41
C HIS A 176 -0.59 13.41 34.66
N ARG A 177 -0.94 13.67 35.93
CA ARG A 177 -2.23 14.28 36.30
C ARG A 177 -2.42 15.66 35.68
N ALA A 178 -1.38 16.49 35.58
CA ALA A 178 -1.49 17.83 35.01
C ALA A 178 -1.92 17.79 33.53
N PHE A 179 -1.40 16.81 32.78
CA PHE A 179 -1.80 16.55 31.39
C PHE A 179 -3.26 16.08 31.26
N VAL A 180 -3.73 15.26 32.21
CA VAL A 180 -5.16 14.86 32.28
C VAL A 180 -6.05 16.06 32.59
N GLU A 181 -5.65 16.95 33.50
CA GLU A 181 -6.38 18.18 33.83
C GLU A 181 -6.36 19.21 32.68
N GLU A 182 -5.32 19.22 31.85
CA GLU A 182 -5.29 19.97 30.58
C GLU A 182 -6.29 19.40 29.57
N TYR A 183 -6.30 18.08 29.37
CA TYR A 183 -7.26 17.42 28.47
C TYR A 183 -8.72 17.62 28.91
N GLN A 184 -9.00 17.62 30.21
CA GLN A 184 -10.33 17.94 30.74
C GLN A 184 -10.78 19.37 30.40
N LYS A 185 -9.88 20.35 30.44
CA LYS A 185 -10.17 21.74 29.99
C LYS A 185 -10.45 21.79 28.49
N ILE A 186 -9.67 21.06 27.69
CA ILE A 186 -9.88 20.95 26.24
C ILE A 186 -11.22 20.29 25.91
N GLU A 187 -11.65 19.26 26.65
CA GLU A 187 -12.97 18.65 26.47
C GLU A 187 -14.12 19.55 26.95
N ALA A 188 -13.96 20.29 28.05
CA ALA A 188 -14.92 21.31 28.48
C ALA A 188 -15.10 22.40 27.41
N CYS A 189 -14.00 22.95 26.89
CA CYS A 189 -14.02 23.91 25.78
C CYS A 189 -14.68 23.33 24.53
N LYS A 190 -14.35 22.09 24.12
CA LYS A 190 -15.02 21.41 23.00
C LYS A 190 -16.52 21.17 23.22
N ARG A 191 -16.97 21.00 24.47
CA ARG A 191 -18.39 20.90 24.82
C ARG A 191 -19.09 22.27 24.77
N GLN A 192 -18.43 23.33 25.25
CA GLN A 192 -18.91 24.71 25.13
C GLN A 192 -19.04 25.14 23.66
N MET A 193 -17.99 24.97 22.85
CA MET A 193 -17.99 25.24 21.40
C MET A 193 -19.04 24.43 20.61
N ARG A 194 -19.56 23.32 21.15
CA ARG A 194 -20.69 22.57 20.56
C ARG A 194 -22.03 23.12 21.02
N ALA A 195 -22.17 23.49 22.29
CA ALA A 195 -23.37 24.15 22.80
C ALA A 195 -23.57 25.53 22.14
N GLU A 196 -22.51 26.31 21.97
CA GLU A 196 -22.55 27.61 21.28
C GLU A 196 -22.99 27.51 19.82
N LYS A 197 -22.63 26.41 19.13
CA LYS A 197 -23.11 26.12 17.77
C LYS A 197 -24.60 25.77 17.76
N LEU A 198 -25.04 24.85 18.63
CA LEU A 198 -26.45 24.48 18.74
C LEU A 198 -27.33 25.68 19.11
N ASN A 199 -26.87 26.53 20.03
CA ASN A 199 -27.56 27.76 20.41
C ASN A 199 -27.59 28.81 19.28
N ALA A 200 -26.64 28.78 18.34
CA ALA A 200 -26.67 29.61 17.14
C ALA A 200 -27.65 29.04 16.10
N GLU A 201 -27.68 27.72 15.93
CA GLU A 201 -28.64 27.02 15.07
C GLU A 201 -30.10 27.20 15.55
N GLU A 202 -30.36 27.23 16.87
CA GLU A 202 -31.65 27.63 17.46
C GLU A 202 -32.05 29.09 17.18
N SER A 203 -31.13 29.96 16.71
CA SER A 203 -31.42 31.36 16.40
C SER A 203 -31.78 31.63 14.92
N ASP A 204 -31.60 30.63 14.04
CA ASP A 204 -31.85 30.71 12.60
C ASP A 204 -33.15 29.99 12.15
N GLU A 205 -34.08 29.68 13.07
CA GLU A 205 -35.42 29.13 12.75
C GLU A 205 -36.36 30.16 12.06
N GLN A 206 -35.98 30.68 10.89
CA GLN A 206 -36.84 31.57 10.10
C GLN A 206 -36.68 31.54 8.56
N ASP A 207 -35.85 30.65 8.00
CA ASP A 207 -35.81 30.37 6.55
C ASP A 207 -35.84 28.83 6.32
N SER A 208 -37.00 28.30 5.92
CA SER A 208 -37.17 26.87 5.61
C SER A 208 -36.89 26.56 4.12
N ASP A 209 -36.92 25.26 3.78
CA ASP A 209 -36.99 24.69 2.43
C ASP A 209 -35.66 24.50 1.65
N LYS A 210 -34.49 24.50 2.31
CA LYS A 210 -33.22 23.98 1.74
C LYS A 210 -32.36 23.23 2.75
N ASP A 211 -31.61 22.24 2.24
CA ASP A 211 -30.49 21.50 2.86
C ASP A 211 -30.73 20.08 3.45
N GLU A 212 -31.71 19.30 2.96
CA GLU A 212 -31.75 17.84 3.26
C GLU A 212 -30.49 17.08 2.76
N ASP A 213 -29.90 17.48 1.63
CA ASP A 213 -28.70 16.84 1.06
C ASP A 213 -27.40 17.06 1.86
N LYS A 214 -27.39 18.01 2.80
CA LYS A 214 -26.17 18.52 3.45
C LYS A 214 -25.69 17.68 4.62
N TYR A 215 -26.60 16.96 5.27
CA TYR A 215 -26.33 16.21 6.50
C TYR A 215 -25.52 14.91 6.31
N VAL A 216 -25.19 14.54 5.06
CA VAL A 216 -24.47 13.29 4.74
C VAL A 216 -22.94 13.46 4.78
N ASP A 217 -22.43 14.65 4.46
CA ASP A 217 -20.99 14.86 4.21
C ASP A 217 -20.17 15.30 5.45
N GLU A 218 -20.80 15.75 6.55
CA GLU A 218 -20.08 16.29 7.72
C GLU A 218 -19.71 15.26 8.81
N VAL A 219 -20.00 13.96 8.62
CA VAL A 219 -19.62 12.88 9.56
C VAL A 219 -18.17 12.36 9.31
N ASP A 220 -17.30 13.20 8.74
CA ASP A 220 -15.91 12.85 8.40
C ASP A 220 -14.97 13.03 9.60
N MET A 221 -14.81 11.96 10.40
CA MET A 221 -13.90 11.92 11.54
C MET A 221 -12.44 12.19 11.09
N PRO A 222 -11.70 13.11 11.74
CA PRO A 222 -10.39 13.57 11.25
C PRO A 222 -9.34 12.45 11.26
N GLY A 223 -9.14 11.83 10.10
CA GLY A 223 -8.13 10.78 9.89
C GLY A 223 -8.41 9.86 8.70
N THR A 224 -9.67 9.69 8.27
CA THR A 224 -10.05 8.67 7.28
C THR A 224 -11.02 9.18 6.21
N LYS A 225 -10.51 9.92 5.22
CA LYS A 225 -11.28 10.25 4.02
C LYS A 225 -11.55 9.00 3.19
N VAL A 226 -12.79 8.52 3.19
CA VAL A 226 -13.23 7.38 2.38
C VAL A 226 -13.80 7.90 1.06
N ASP A 227 -12.94 8.12 0.06
CA ASP A 227 -13.36 8.50 -1.28
C ASP A 227 -14.26 7.41 -1.89
N SER A 228 -15.58 7.62 -1.86
CA SER A 228 -16.60 6.69 -2.37
C SER A 228 -16.46 6.35 -3.85
N LYS A 229 -15.72 7.18 -4.60
CA LYS A 229 -15.38 6.99 -6.03
C LYS A 229 -14.08 6.22 -6.24
N GLN A 230 -13.17 6.16 -5.26
CA GLN A 230 -12.00 5.30 -5.32
C GLN A 230 -12.39 3.88 -4.91
N ARG A 231 -12.61 2.99 -5.89
CA ARG A 231 -12.87 1.57 -5.65
C ARG A 231 -11.59 0.82 -5.24
N ILE A 232 -11.02 1.21 -4.09
CA ILE A 232 -9.93 0.51 -3.42
C ILE A 232 -10.30 -0.97 -3.32
N THR A 233 -9.37 -1.87 -3.63
CA THR A 233 -9.65 -3.31 -3.56
C THR A 233 -9.77 -3.78 -2.12
N VAL A 234 -11.00 -3.81 -1.60
CA VAL A 234 -11.38 -4.14 -0.20
C VAL A 234 -11.18 -5.63 0.16
N ARG A 235 -10.05 -6.22 -0.24
CA ARG A 235 -9.71 -7.64 0.01
C ARG A 235 -8.78 -7.86 1.20
N ASN A 236 -8.16 -6.81 1.73
CA ASN A 236 -7.13 -6.89 2.77
C ASN A 236 -7.51 -6.18 4.10
N LEU A 237 -8.70 -5.57 4.21
CA LEU A 237 -9.19 -5.01 5.47
C LEU A 237 -9.83 -6.11 6.33
N ARG A 238 -9.54 -6.10 7.63
CA ARG A 238 -10.11 -7.04 8.60
C ARG A 238 -11.51 -6.57 9.04
N ILE A 239 -12.49 -7.46 8.91
CA ILE A 239 -13.82 -7.35 9.52
C ILE A 239 -13.64 -7.25 11.06
N ARG A 240 -14.28 -6.26 11.69
CA ARG A 240 -14.03 -5.92 13.11
C ARG A 240 -14.85 -6.80 14.05
N GLU A 241 -16.00 -7.21 13.57
CA GLU A 241 -16.97 -8.15 14.14
C GLU A 241 -16.34 -9.55 14.28
N ASP A 242 -15.49 -9.94 13.32
CA ASP A 242 -14.77 -11.21 13.33
C ASP A 242 -13.65 -11.22 14.39
N THR A 243 -13.97 -11.82 15.54
CA THR A 243 -12.98 -12.15 16.57
C THR A 243 -11.96 -13.16 16.03
N ALA A 244 -10.69 -12.76 15.99
CA ALA A 244 -9.62 -13.65 15.53
C ALA A 244 -9.52 -14.86 16.46
N LYS A 245 -9.27 -16.06 15.90
CA LYS A 245 -9.32 -17.36 16.64
C LYS A 245 -8.55 -17.33 17.97
N TYR A 246 -7.32 -16.80 17.96
CA TYR A 246 -6.44 -16.67 19.14
C TYR A 246 -6.83 -15.58 20.16
N LEU A 247 -7.87 -14.77 19.87
CA LEU A 247 -8.45 -13.81 20.81
C LEU A 247 -9.76 -14.33 21.44
N ARG A 248 -10.20 -15.55 21.07
CA ARG A 248 -11.46 -16.14 21.56
C ARG A 248 -11.35 -16.72 22.97
N ASN A 249 -10.15 -17.18 23.33
CA ASN A 249 -9.69 -17.32 24.70
C ASN A 249 -8.26 -16.73 24.77
N LEU A 250 -7.92 -16.04 25.86
CA LEU A 250 -6.61 -15.44 26.11
C LEU A 250 -5.75 -16.26 27.07
N ASP A 251 -6.30 -17.33 27.67
CA ASP A 251 -5.52 -18.29 28.46
C ASP A 251 -4.43 -18.93 27.57
N SER A 252 -3.17 -18.85 28.01
CA SER A 252 -2.02 -19.41 27.29
C SER A 252 -2.09 -20.93 27.08
N ASN A 253 -2.84 -21.61 27.94
CA ASN A 253 -3.06 -23.07 27.93
C ASN A 253 -4.40 -23.47 27.26
N SER A 254 -5.01 -22.58 26.48
CA SER A 254 -6.23 -22.88 25.69
C SER A 254 -5.90 -23.63 24.39
N ALA A 255 -6.69 -23.44 23.32
CA ALA A 255 -6.46 -24.13 22.05
C ALA A 255 -5.27 -23.54 21.28
N TYR A 256 -4.35 -24.40 20.83
CA TYR A 256 -3.20 -23.95 20.04
C TYR A 256 -3.64 -23.35 18.69
N TYR A 257 -3.19 -22.13 18.42
CA TYR A 257 -3.31 -21.44 17.14
C TYR A 257 -1.97 -21.42 16.43
N ASP A 258 -1.91 -21.99 15.22
CA ASP A 258 -0.75 -21.83 14.33
C ASP A 258 -0.92 -20.53 13.52
N PRO A 259 -0.12 -19.48 13.76
CA PRO A 259 -0.21 -18.23 13.00
C PRO A 259 0.25 -18.36 11.53
N LYS A 260 1.03 -19.40 11.19
CA LYS A 260 1.52 -19.65 9.82
C LYS A 260 0.37 -20.10 8.92
N THR A 261 -0.35 -21.15 9.32
CA THR A 261 -1.55 -21.64 8.61
C THR A 261 -2.83 -20.89 8.99
N ARG A 262 -2.81 -20.08 10.06
CA ARG A 262 -3.97 -19.41 10.67
C ARG A 262 -5.05 -20.41 11.13
N SER A 263 -4.63 -21.62 11.51
CA SER A 263 -5.50 -22.69 11.97
C SER A 263 -5.56 -22.80 13.49
N MET A 264 -6.77 -23.04 14.03
CA MET A 264 -6.98 -23.42 15.43
C MET A 264 -7.76 -24.73 15.42
N ARG A 265 -7.08 -25.82 15.77
CA ARG A 265 -7.61 -27.18 15.60
C ARG A 265 -8.67 -27.48 16.64
N ASP A 266 -8.34 -27.27 17.90
CA ASP A 266 -9.15 -27.64 19.05
C ASP A 266 -10.05 -26.46 19.50
N ASN A 267 -10.98 -26.74 20.41
CA ASN A 267 -11.95 -25.75 20.87
C ASN A 267 -11.30 -24.81 21.93
N PRO A 268 -11.21 -23.47 21.69
CA PRO A 268 -10.66 -22.55 22.69
C PRO A 268 -11.51 -22.44 23.96
N TYR A 269 -12.76 -22.94 23.92
CA TYR A 269 -13.73 -22.95 25.01
C TYR A 269 -13.84 -24.33 25.69
N ALA A 270 -12.91 -25.26 25.45
CA ALA A 270 -12.90 -26.58 26.08
C ALA A 270 -12.93 -26.47 27.61
N GLY A 271 -13.87 -27.18 28.25
CA GLY A 271 -14.11 -27.08 29.70
C GLY A 271 -15.07 -25.98 30.14
N THR A 272 -15.61 -25.15 29.23
CA THR A 272 -16.64 -24.14 29.56
C THR A 272 -18.00 -24.49 28.96
N GLU A 273 -19.09 -24.24 29.69
CA GLU A 273 -20.46 -24.64 29.30
C GLU A 273 -21.16 -23.64 28.36
N LYS A 274 -20.43 -22.69 27.75
CA LYS A 274 -21.03 -21.68 26.87
C LYS A 274 -21.31 -22.26 25.47
N GLU A 275 -22.50 -22.00 24.95
CA GLU A 275 -22.74 -22.11 23.51
C GLU A 275 -21.95 -21.00 22.79
N VAL A 276 -21.23 -21.38 21.73
CA VAL A 276 -20.22 -20.56 21.07
C VAL A 276 -20.18 -20.84 19.57
N ASP A 277 -20.09 -19.79 18.77
CA ASP A 277 -20.04 -19.80 17.30
C ASP A 277 -18.77 -20.46 16.72
N TYR A 278 -17.71 -20.63 17.52
CA TYR A 278 -16.48 -21.32 17.09
C TYR A 278 -16.06 -22.42 18.07
N LYS A 279 -16.23 -23.68 17.66
CA LYS A 279 -15.92 -24.91 18.43
C LYS A 279 -14.62 -25.60 17.98
N GLY A 280 -13.69 -24.85 17.37
CA GLY A 280 -12.45 -25.36 16.76
C GLY A 280 -12.64 -25.88 15.32
N GLU A 281 -11.57 -25.93 14.52
CA GLU A 281 -11.64 -26.47 13.16
C GLU A 281 -11.88 -27.98 13.10
N ASN A 282 -11.41 -28.75 14.10
CA ASN A 282 -11.63 -30.20 14.13
C ASN A 282 -13.13 -30.54 14.15
N PHE A 283 -13.94 -29.73 14.83
CA PHE A 283 -15.41 -29.85 14.82
C PHE A 283 -15.99 -29.59 13.42
N ALA A 284 -15.55 -28.51 12.75
CA ALA A 284 -16.06 -28.16 11.42
C ALA A 284 -15.64 -29.14 10.31
N ARG A 285 -14.40 -29.65 10.34
CA ARG A 285 -13.82 -30.53 9.30
C ARG A 285 -14.61 -31.83 9.11
N PHE A 286 -15.15 -32.40 10.18
CA PHE A 286 -15.95 -33.64 10.15
C PHE A 286 -17.47 -33.37 10.16
N SER A 287 -17.90 -32.13 9.91
CA SER A 287 -19.31 -31.77 9.77
C SER A 287 -19.75 -31.73 8.30
N GLY A 288 -21.03 -31.97 8.03
CA GLY A 288 -21.60 -31.96 6.68
C GLY A 288 -21.21 -33.16 5.82
N ASP A 289 -21.05 -32.94 4.52
CA ASP A 289 -20.96 -34.01 3.52
C ASP A 289 -19.67 -34.84 3.57
N THR A 290 -18.66 -34.44 4.35
CA THR A 290 -17.44 -35.26 4.56
C THR A 290 -17.77 -36.62 5.16
N GLN A 291 -18.81 -36.73 5.99
CA GLN A 291 -19.32 -38.01 6.50
C GLN A 291 -20.02 -38.85 5.41
N LYS A 292 -20.78 -38.20 4.51
CA LYS A 292 -21.44 -38.88 3.38
C LYS A 292 -20.42 -39.41 2.37
N HIS A 293 -19.37 -38.63 2.11
CA HIS A 293 -18.24 -39.01 1.26
C HIS A 293 -17.43 -40.15 1.90
N ALA A 294 -17.09 -40.07 3.18
CA ALA A 294 -16.38 -41.14 3.89
C ALA A 294 -17.18 -42.46 3.89
N THR A 295 -18.49 -42.41 4.15
CA THR A 295 -19.35 -43.61 4.08
C THR A 295 -19.57 -44.11 2.65
N ALA A 296 -19.48 -43.24 1.62
CA ALA A 296 -19.46 -43.68 0.22
C ALA A 296 -18.12 -44.33 -0.17
N GLN A 297 -17.00 -43.86 0.41
CA GLN A 297 -15.67 -44.42 0.20
C GLN A 297 -15.50 -45.79 0.90
N LEU A 298 -16.06 -45.94 2.11
CA LEU A 298 -16.16 -47.25 2.77
C LEU A 298 -17.00 -48.21 1.92
N PHE A 299 -18.18 -47.77 1.44
CA PHE A 299 -19.01 -48.55 0.52
C PHE A 299 -18.29 -48.91 -0.79
N ALA A 300 -17.42 -48.04 -1.31
CA ALA A 300 -16.58 -48.32 -2.47
C ALA A 300 -15.63 -49.50 -2.22
N TRP A 301 -14.92 -49.49 -1.09
CA TRP A 301 -14.01 -50.56 -0.71
C TRP A 301 -14.78 -51.87 -0.42
N ASP A 302 -15.88 -51.79 0.33
CA ASP A 302 -16.81 -52.90 0.56
C ASP A 302 -17.34 -53.54 -0.73
N ALA A 303 -17.62 -52.75 -1.76
CA ALA A 303 -18.12 -53.23 -3.05
C ALA A 303 -16.99 -53.83 -3.91
N TYR A 304 -15.81 -53.22 -3.89
CA TYR A 304 -14.62 -53.69 -4.59
C TYR A 304 -14.11 -55.02 -4.03
N GLU A 305 -14.07 -55.19 -2.70
CA GLU A 305 -13.76 -56.47 -2.04
C GLU A 305 -14.79 -57.57 -2.38
N LYS A 306 -16.04 -57.19 -2.64
CA LYS A 306 -17.11 -58.09 -3.10
C LYS A 306 -17.11 -58.30 -4.63
N GLY A 307 -16.10 -57.81 -5.34
CA GLY A 307 -15.89 -58.03 -6.78
C GLY A 307 -16.70 -57.12 -7.70
N VAL A 308 -17.34 -56.07 -7.19
CA VAL A 308 -18.06 -55.09 -8.02
C VAL A 308 -17.12 -53.92 -8.31
N ASP A 309 -16.62 -53.83 -9.55
CA ASP A 309 -15.68 -52.78 -9.95
C ASP A 309 -16.41 -51.42 -10.07
N VAL A 310 -16.26 -50.60 -9.02
CA VAL A 310 -16.77 -49.23 -8.91
C VAL A 310 -15.79 -48.40 -8.08
N HIS A 311 -15.38 -47.24 -8.59
CA HIS A 311 -14.40 -46.39 -7.89
C HIS A 311 -14.88 -44.94 -7.73
N LEU A 312 -14.87 -44.44 -6.49
CA LEU A 312 -15.47 -43.15 -6.09
C LEU A 312 -15.00 -41.94 -6.90
N LEU A 313 -13.73 -41.91 -7.35
CA LEU A 313 -13.18 -40.82 -8.15
C LEU A 313 -13.29 -41.03 -9.67
N ALA A 314 -13.57 -42.26 -10.13
CA ALA A 314 -13.65 -42.58 -11.56
C ALA A 314 -15.11 -42.62 -12.05
N GLU A 315 -16.01 -43.14 -11.22
CA GLU A 315 -17.43 -43.34 -11.52
C GLU A 315 -18.34 -42.85 -10.36
N PRO A 316 -18.20 -41.59 -9.89
CA PRO A 316 -18.87 -41.09 -8.68
C PRO A 316 -20.39 -41.28 -8.71
N THR A 317 -21.04 -41.02 -9.86
CA THR A 317 -22.50 -41.12 -10.01
C THR A 317 -23.01 -42.56 -10.02
N LYS A 318 -22.29 -43.49 -10.66
CA LYS A 318 -22.59 -44.94 -10.62
C LYS A 318 -22.51 -45.45 -9.18
N LEU A 319 -21.48 -45.04 -8.44
CA LEU A 319 -21.32 -45.41 -7.04
C LEU A 319 -22.42 -44.80 -6.16
N GLU A 320 -22.78 -43.54 -6.37
CA GLU A 320 -23.86 -42.90 -5.63
C GLU A 320 -25.22 -43.60 -5.85
N MET A 321 -25.57 -43.95 -7.09
CA MET A 321 -26.79 -44.73 -7.37
C MET A 321 -26.77 -46.09 -6.66
N LEU A 322 -25.67 -46.84 -6.75
CA LEU A 322 -25.51 -48.12 -6.07
C LEU A 322 -25.58 -47.99 -4.53
N LYS A 323 -25.08 -46.88 -3.97
CA LYS A 323 -25.19 -46.57 -2.55
C LYS A 323 -26.65 -46.26 -2.16
N GLN A 324 -27.38 -45.48 -2.96
CA GLN A 324 -28.80 -45.20 -2.73
C GLN A 324 -29.68 -46.46 -2.82
N GLU A 325 -29.36 -47.39 -3.72
CA GLU A 325 -30.00 -48.72 -3.75
C GLU A 325 -29.65 -49.56 -2.51
N TYR A 326 -28.39 -49.55 -2.08
CA TYR A 326 -27.94 -50.25 -0.88
C TYR A 326 -28.58 -49.69 0.39
N ASP A 327 -28.68 -48.36 0.52
CA ASP A 327 -29.35 -47.69 1.64
C ASP A 327 -30.84 -48.09 1.73
N LYS A 328 -31.56 -48.15 0.59
CA LYS A 328 -32.95 -48.67 0.52
C LYS A 328 -33.04 -50.13 0.96
N LYS A 329 -32.27 -51.03 0.32
CA LYS A 329 -32.24 -52.47 0.62
C LYS A 329 -31.87 -52.76 2.08
N ARG A 330 -30.95 -51.98 2.65
CA ARG A 330 -30.59 -52.05 4.08
C ARG A 330 -31.76 -51.66 4.97
N ASP A 331 -32.50 -50.61 4.65
CA ASP A 331 -33.58 -50.11 5.49
C ASP A 331 -34.87 -50.95 5.33
N GLU A 332 -35.08 -51.57 4.17
CA GLU A 332 -36.00 -52.71 3.96
C GLU A 332 -35.64 -53.89 4.90
N LEU A 333 -34.39 -54.36 4.85
CA LEU A 333 -33.90 -55.47 5.69
C LEU A 333 -33.94 -55.13 7.19
N LYS A 334 -33.72 -53.87 7.60
CA LYS A 334 -33.96 -53.41 8.98
C LYS A 334 -35.43 -53.52 9.38
N ASN A 335 -36.36 -53.21 8.48
CA ASN A 335 -37.79 -53.31 8.78
C ASN A 335 -38.23 -54.77 8.88
N GLU A 336 -37.74 -55.67 8.02
CA GLU A 336 -37.92 -57.12 8.14
C GLU A 336 -37.33 -57.65 9.45
N ALA A 337 -36.11 -57.26 9.78
CA ALA A 337 -35.45 -57.64 11.04
C ALA A 337 -36.26 -57.14 12.26
N ARG A 338 -36.73 -55.88 12.24
CA ARG A 338 -37.58 -55.29 13.27
C ARG A 338 -38.92 -56.03 13.40
N GLY A 339 -39.56 -56.37 12.29
CA GLY A 339 -40.75 -57.23 12.26
C GLY A 339 -40.46 -58.56 12.96
N SER A 340 -39.44 -59.29 12.51
CA SER A 340 -39.06 -60.59 13.08
C SER A 340 -38.64 -60.55 14.56
N VAL A 341 -38.32 -59.36 15.11
CA VAL A 341 -38.08 -59.14 16.55
C VAL A 341 -39.40 -58.88 17.28
N VAL A 342 -40.29 -58.06 16.73
CA VAL A 342 -41.65 -57.85 17.28
C VAL A 342 -42.44 -59.16 17.28
N ASP A 343 -42.33 -59.97 16.23
CA ASP A 343 -42.98 -61.30 16.13
C ASP A 343 -42.47 -62.30 17.16
N LYS A 344 -41.19 -62.21 17.56
CA LYS A 344 -40.53 -63.14 18.50
C LYS A 344 -40.67 -62.74 19.97
N TYR A 345 -40.78 -61.45 20.26
CA TYR A 345 -40.76 -60.92 21.63
C TYR A 345 -42.06 -60.20 22.05
N GLY A 346 -42.97 -59.93 21.10
CA GLY A 346 -44.15 -59.10 21.33
C GLY A 346 -43.83 -57.59 21.35
N GLY A 347 -44.88 -56.76 21.33
CA GLY A 347 -44.73 -55.30 21.49
C GLY A 347 -45.34 -54.40 20.41
N HIS A 348 -46.27 -54.89 19.57
CA HIS A 348 -47.01 -54.05 18.60
C HIS A 348 -47.67 -52.81 19.25
N GLU A 349 -48.10 -52.92 20.51
CA GLU A 349 -48.71 -51.83 21.27
C GLU A 349 -47.74 -50.65 21.52
N HIS A 350 -46.44 -50.91 21.70
CA HIS A 350 -45.42 -49.87 21.86
C HIS A 350 -44.99 -49.21 20.54
N LEU A 351 -45.44 -49.75 19.40
CA LEU A 351 -45.26 -49.15 18.08
C LEU A 351 -46.36 -48.13 17.74
N GLN A 352 -47.50 -48.19 18.44
CA GLN A 352 -48.63 -47.27 18.29
C GLN A 352 -48.67 -46.24 19.44
N THR A 353 -47.62 -45.42 19.58
CA THR A 353 -47.73 -44.21 20.42
C THR A 353 -48.85 -43.30 19.89
N PRO A 354 -49.83 -42.91 20.72
CA PRO A 354 -50.80 -41.89 20.35
C PRO A 354 -50.13 -40.56 19.99
N ASP A 355 -50.85 -39.69 19.28
CA ASP A 355 -50.40 -38.32 19.05
C ASP A 355 -50.04 -37.65 20.39
N PRO A 356 -48.87 -37.00 20.54
CA PRO A 356 -48.43 -36.43 21.83
C PRO A 356 -49.39 -35.42 22.45
N SER A 357 -50.30 -34.86 21.66
CA SER A 357 -51.39 -33.99 22.14
C SER A 357 -52.47 -34.73 22.98
N LEU A 358 -52.60 -36.05 22.84
CA LEU A 358 -53.59 -36.88 23.52
C LEU A 358 -53.08 -37.51 24.83
N LEU A 359 -51.78 -37.48 25.10
CA LEU A 359 -51.16 -38.06 26.32
C LEU A 359 -51.31 -37.16 27.57
N LEU A 360 -52.46 -36.50 27.71
CA LEU A 360 -52.70 -35.41 28.67
C LEU A 360 -52.93 -35.86 30.13
N ALA A 361 -52.64 -37.12 30.46
CA ALA A 361 -53.01 -37.75 31.74
C ALA A 361 -51.83 -38.30 32.58
N GLN A 362 -50.58 -38.05 32.17
CA GLN A 362 -49.38 -38.33 32.97
C GLN A 362 -48.52 -37.07 33.08
N THR A 363 -48.72 -36.29 34.15
CA THR A 363 -48.10 -34.98 34.37
C THR A 363 -46.67 -35.06 34.97
N GLU A 364 -46.04 -36.23 34.92
CA GLU A 364 -44.67 -36.46 35.44
C GLU A 364 -43.72 -36.85 34.31
N ASN A 365 -43.39 -35.85 33.47
CA ASN A 365 -42.19 -35.93 32.63
C ASN A 365 -40.96 -36.07 33.56
N TYR A 366 -40.43 -37.28 33.70
CA TYR A 366 -39.26 -37.54 34.54
C TYR A 366 -38.03 -36.79 34.00
N VAL A 367 -37.60 -35.77 34.72
CA VAL A 367 -36.44 -34.95 34.36
C VAL A 367 -35.20 -35.41 35.13
N GLU A 368 -34.31 -36.14 34.46
CA GLU A 368 -33.00 -36.50 35.03
C GLU A 368 -32.10 -35.26 35.07
N TYR A 369 -31.80 -34.75 36.26
CA TYR A 369 -30.81 -33.68 36.44
C TYR A 369 -29.43 -34.26 36.78
N SER A 370 -28.41 -33.81 36.04
CA SER A 370 -27.02 -33.93 36.47
C SER A 370 -26.75 -33.16 37.77
N ARG A 371 -25.63 -33.45 38.45
CA ARG A 371 -25.25 -32.78 39.70
C ARG A 371 -25.04 -31.26 39.58
N SER A 372 -24.91 -30.73 38.36
CA SER A 372 -24.85 -29.29 38.05
C SER A 372 -26.19 -28.69 37.58
N GLY A 373 -27.30 -29.45 37.62
CA GLY A 373 -28.64 -28.96 37.27
C GLY A 373 -28.96 -28.99 35.78
N LYS A 374 -28.08 -29.51 34.92
CA LYS A 374 -28.37 -29.74 33.50
C LYS A 374 -29.23 -30.98 33.31
N VAL A 375 -30.29 -30.85 32.51
CA VAL A 375 -31.18 -31.95 32.10
C VAL A 375 -30.43 -32.96 31.21
N ILE A 376 -30.56 -34.25 31.53
CA ILE A 376 -29.99 -35.39 30.80
C ILE A 376 -31.10 -36.08 29.98
N LYS A 377 -32.30 -36.22 30.56
CA LYS A 377 -33.54 -36.64 29.89
C LYS A 377 -34.69 -35.79 30.42
N GLY A 378 -35.65 -35.48 29.55
CA GLY A 378 -36.80 -34.61 29.83
C GLY A 378 -37.12 -33.73 28.61
N GLN A 379 -38.20 -32.95 28.66
CA GLN A 379 -38.46 -31.92 27.65
C GLN A 379 -37.55 -30.70 27.86
N GLU A 380 -37.06 -30.13 26.76
CA GLU A 380 -36.27 -28.90 26.78
C GLU A 380 -37.13 -27.69 27.15
N LYS A 381 -36.49 -26.66 27.75
CA LYS A 381 -37.16 -25.48 28.25
C LYS A 381 -37.59 -24.58 27.09
N GLN A 382 -38.90 -24.33 26.94
CA GLN A 382 -39.42 -23.54 25.82
C GLN A 382 -38.82 -22.12 25.77
N VAL A 383 -38.52 -21.67 24.55
CA VAL A 383 -37.95 -20.35 24.28
C VAL A 383 -39.01 -19.26 24.47
N ILE A 384 -38.71 -18.27 25.31
CA ILE A 384 -39.58 -17.13 25.61
C ILE A 384 -39.66 -16.23 24.38
N ARG A 385 -40.88 -15.81 23.99
CA ARG A 385 -41.14 -14.89 22.86
C ARG A 385 -41.27 -13.44 23.32
N SER A 386 -41.23 -12.52 22.35
CA SER A 386 -41.35 -11.08 22.57
C SER A 386 -42.76 -10.66 23.02
N GLN A 387 -42.88 -9.46 23.58
CA GLN A 387 -44.15 -8.85 23.99
C GLN A 387 -44.75 -7.94 22.88
N TYR A 388 -44.09 -7.80 21.73
CA TYR A 388 -44.48 -6.88 20.67
C TYR A 388 -45.57 -7.47 19.75
N GLU A 389 -46.40 -6.60 19.16
CA GLU A 389 -47.55 -6.98 18.32
C GLU A 389 -47.16 -7.80 17.07
N GLU A 390 -45.91 -7.71 16.63
CA GLU A 390 -45.34 -8.46 15.51
C GLU A 390 -45.27 -9.99 15.73
N ASP A 391 -45.29 -10.45 16.98
CA ASP A 391 -45.42 -11.87 17.36
C ASP A 391 -46.89 -12.32 17.53
N VAL A 392 -47.87 -11.41 17.40
CA VAL A 392 -49.31 -11.69 17.54
C VAL A 392 -49.95 -11.92 16.18
N PHE A 393 -50.43 -13.14 15.93
CA PHE A 393 -51.08 -13.51 14.66
C PHE A 393 -52.61 -13.42 14.76
N PRO A 394 -53.26 -12.35 14.26
CA PRO A 394 -54.73 -12.27 14.24
C PRO A 394 -55.35 -13.33 13.32
N ASN A 395 -56.60 -13.68 13.60
CA ASN A 395 -57.50 -14.46 12.73
C ASN A 395 -56.90 -15.75 12.13
N ASN A 396 -56.14 -16.47 12.97
CA ASN A 396 -55.54 -17.79 12.72
C ASN A 396 -54.50 -17.84 11.57
N HIS A 397 -53.84 -16.72 11.25
CA HIS A 397 -52.71 -16.72 10.32
C HIS A 397 -51.44 -17.31 10.97
N LYS A 398 -50.49 -17.77 10.14
CA LYS A 398 -49.14 -18.19 10.56
C LYS A 398 -48.04 -17.21 10.12
N SER A 399 -48.43 -15.99 9.73
CA SER A 399 -47.55 -14.96 9.20
C SER A 399 -48.22 -13.59 9.28
N VAL A 400 -47.46 -12.53 9.58
CA VAL A 400 -47.95 -11.14 9.65
C VAL A 400 -48.42 -10.63 8.26
N PHE A 401 -49.33 -9.67 8.22
CA PHE A 401 -49.75 -9.01 6.97
C PHE A 401 -48.58 -8.25 6.33
N GLY A 402 -48.41 -8.36 5.01
CA GLY A 402 -47.24 -7.82 4.29
C GLY A 402 -46.11 -8.84 4.09
N SER A 403 -46.24 -10.05 4.64
CA SER A 403 -45.28 -11.16 4.42
C SER A 403 -45.31 -11.77 3.00
N TYR A 404 -46.19 -11.29 2.14
CA TYR A 404 -46.34 -11.69 0.73
C TYR A 404 -46.70 -10.48 -0.15
N TRP A 405 -46.23 -10.49 -1.39
CA TRP A 405 -46.37 -9.40 -2.37
C TRP A 405 -46.57 -9.97 -3.78
N ARG A 406 -47.59 -9.51 -4.51
CA ARG A 406 -47.80 -9.84 -5.92
C ARG A 406 -48.66 -8.77 -6.60
N GLY A 407 -48.31 -8.40 -7.84
CA GLY A 407 -49.19 -7.58 -8.70
C GLY A 407 -49.55 -6.18 -8.17
N GLY A 408 -48.73 -5.59 -7.29
CA GLY A 408 -49.01 -4.27 -6.69
C GLY A 408 -49.67 -4.31 -5.32
N TYR A 409 -49.99 -5.50 -4.78
CA TYR A 409 -50.70 -5.66 -3.50
C TYR A 409 -49.94 -6.51 -2.49
N TRP A 410 -49.99 -6.09 -1.22
CA TRP A 410 -49.44 -6.80 -0.06
C TRP A 410 -50.47 -7.78 0.53
N GLY A 411 -50.02 -8.88 1.12
CA GLY A 411 -50.88 -9.93 1.66
C GLY A 411 -50.20 -10.84 2.70
N TYR A 412 -50.88 -11.94 3.05
CA TYR A 412 -50.41 -12.95 4.00
C TYR A 412 -49.73 -14.13 3.30
N LYS A 413 -48.52 -14.53 3.75
CA LYS A 413 -47.77 -15.67 3.18
C LYS A 413 -48.42 -17.04 3.43
N CYS A 414 -49.17 -17.21 4.51
CA CYS A 414 -49.80 -18.48 4.82
C CYS A 414 -50.94 -18.88 3.85
N CYS A 415 -51.74 -17.94 3.34
CA CYS A 415 -52.88 -18.21 2.45
C CYS A 415 -52.94 -17.39 1.14
N HIS A 416 -51.98 -16.49 0.90
CA HIS A 416 -51.92 -15.57 -0.25
C HIS A 416 -53.10 -14.58 -0.39
N SER A 417 -53.91 -14.39 0.67
CA SER A 417 -54.94 -13.34 0.73
C SER A 417 -54.30 -11.94 0.81
N PHE A 418 -54.77 -11.01 -0.02
CA PHE A 418 -54.41 -9.59 0.01
C PHE A 418 -55.31 -8.75 0.94
N ILE A 419 -56.37 -9.34 1.50
CA ILE A 419 -57.34 -8.63 2.35
C ILE A 419 -56.83 -8.64 3.80
N LYS A 420 -56.40 -7.48 4.30
CA LYS A 420 -55.99 -7.29 5.70
C LYS A 420 -57.12 -7.72 6.65
N ASN A 421 -56.77 -8.35 7.76
CA ASN A 421 -57.69 -8.90 8.77
C ASN A 421 -58.70 -9.97 8.28
N SER A 422 -58.61 -10.48 7.04
CA SER A 422 -59.34 -11.71 6.64
C SER A 422 -58.94 -12.91 7.52
N TYR A 423 -59.78 -13.94 7.62
CA TYR A 423 -59.42 -15.21 8.27
C TYR A 423 -58.48 -16.05 7.41
N CYS A 424 -57.63 -16.87 8.04
CA CYS A 424 -56.70 -17.72 7.31
C CYS A 424 -57.40 -18.91 6.63
N THR A 425 -57.46 -18.89 5.29
CA THR A 425 -58.00 -19.95 4.43
C THR A 425 -57.02 -21.10 4.13
N GLY A 426 -55.87 -21.13 4.82
CA GLY A 426 -54.88 -22.20 4.70
C GLY A 426 -54.38 -22.45 3.28
N GLU A 427 -54.17 -23.73 2.95
CA GLU A 427 -53.71 -24.16 1.62
C GLU A 427 -54.83 -24.14 0.57
N SER A 428 -56.08 -24.36 0.98
CA SER A 428 -57.27 -24.21 0.14
C SER A 428 -57.37 -22.81 -0.48
N GLY A 429 -56.97 -21.78 0.27
CA GLY A 429 -56.88 -20.40 -0.25
C GLY A 429 -55.89 -20.22 -1.39
N LYS A 430 -54.78 -20.98 -1.40
CA LYS A 430 -53.79 -20.96 -2.49
C LYS A 430 -54.31 -21.67 -3.73
N GLN A 431 -54.90 -22.86 -3.55
CA GLN A 431 -55.52 -23.63 -4.63
C GLN A 431 -56.68 -22.87 -5.29
N ALA A 432 -57.47 -22.11 -4.51
CA ALA A 432 -58.50 -21.22 -5.05
C ALA A 432 -57.92 -20.06 -5.89
N LEU A 433 -56.79 -19.48 -5.46
CA LEU A 433 -56.14 -18.40 -6.20
C LEU A 433 -55.48 -18.91 -7.50
N GLU A 434 -54.90 -20.11 -7.48
CA GLU A 434 -54.27 -20.77 -8.63
C GLU A 434 -55.31 -21.24 -9.66
N SER A 435 -56.42 -21.83 -9.21
CA SER A 435 -57.54 -22.21 -10.10
C SER A 435 -58.27 -20.99 -10.68
N SER A 436 -58.41 -19.90 -9.92
CA SER A 436 -58.91 -18.62 -10.45
C SER A 436 -58.01 -18.04 -11.54
N GLN A 437 -56.69 -18.22 -11.44
CA GLN A 437 -55.74 -17.79 -12.48
C GLN A 437 -55.73 -18.71 -13.70
N ALA A 438 -55.96 -20.02 -13.52
CA ALA A 438 -56.16 -20.94 -14.64
C ALA A 438 -57.43 -20.62 -15.45
N LEU A 439 -58.53 -20.24 -14.77
CA LEU A 439 -59.80 -19.85 -15.40
C LEU A 439 -59.73 -18.56 -16.22
N GLN A 440 -58.73 -17.70 -16.01
CA GLN A 440 -58.51 -16.49 -16.81
C GLN A 440 -57.68 -16.74 -18.09
N ALA A 441 -57.21 -17.97 -18.33
CA ALA A 441 -56.22 -18.27 -19.37
C ALA A 441 -56.78 -18.94 -20.65
N THR A 442 -58.11 -19.09 -20.80
CA THR A 442 -58.73 -19.81 -21.94
C THR A 442 -59.87 -19.03 -22.62
N PRO A 443 -59.80 -18.74 -23.93
CA PRO A 443 -60.89 -18.11 -24.67
C PRO A 443 -61.90 -19.14 -25.23
N PRO A 444 -63.23 -18.93 -25.11
CA PRO A 444 -64.24 -19.74 -25.77
C PRO A 444 -64.54 -19.26 -27.20
N ALA A 445 -65.05 -20.15 -28.06
CA ALA A 445 -65.37 -19.85 -29.46
C ALA A 445 -66.88 -19.67 -29.71
N SER A 446 -67.23 -18.61 -30.44
CA SER A 446 -68.36 -18.43 -31.37
C SER A 446 -69.79 -18.95 -31.02
N GLN A 447 -70.71 -17.97 -30.97
CA GLN A 447 -72.01 -17.89 -31.67
C GLN A 447 -73.37 -18.24 -31.00
N ILE A 448 -74.33 -17.33 -31.29
CA ILE A 448 -75.81 -17.47 -31.48
C ILE A 448 -76.79 -17.27 -30.29
N ASN A 449 -77.54 -16.16 -30.40
CA ASN A 449 -78.94 -15.81 -30.04
C ASN A 449 -79.51 -15.92 -28.60
N GLY A 450 -80.34 -14.92 -28.24
CA GLY A 450 -81.29 -14.92 -27.11
C GLY A 450 -81.71 -13.51 -26.67
N GLU A 451 -83.02 -13.22 -26.52
CA GLU A 451 -83.57 -11.87 -26.24
C GLU A 451 -84.38 -11.79 -24.92
N SER A 452 -84.68 -10.55 -24.47
CA SER A 452 -85.65 -10.15 -23.41
C SER A 452 -85.32 -10.48 -21.93
N GLY A 453 -85.77 -9.72 -20.92
CA GLY A 453 -86.40 -8.38 -20.91
C GLY A 453 -87.24 -8.08 -19.62
N THR A 454 -87.33 -6.80 -19.20
CA THR A 454 -88.25 -6.23 -18.14
C THR A 454 -87.83 -6.55 -16.67
N GLN A 455 -87.57 -5.64 -15.69
CA GLN A 455 -88.30 -4.49 -15.08
C GLN A 455 -89.44 -4.90 -14.09
N LEU A 456 -89.80 -4.21 -12.97
CA LEU A 456 -89.43 -2.90 -12.35
C LEU A 456 -89.91 -2.78 -10.85
N THR A 457 -89.46 -1.75 -10.09
CA THR A 457 -90.01 -1.18 -8.79
C THR A 457 -90.08 -2.09 -7.53
N GLY A 458 -90.22 -1.64 -6.26
CA GLY A 458 -90.36 -0.33 -5.53
C GLY A 458 -90.53 -0.62 -3.99
N ALA A 459 -90.77 0.26 -3.00
CA ALA A 459 -90.77 1.74 -2.81
C ALA A 459 -90.81 2.10 -1.27
N ASP A 460 -91.04 3.38 -0.89
CA ASP A 460 -91.36 3.96 0.47
C ASP A 460 -90.27 3.98 1.60
N ARG A 461 -90.03 5.01 2.46
CA ARG A 461 -90.77 6.14 3.16
C ARG A 461 -91.16 5.79 4.64
N ASN A 462 -91.19 6.68 5.66
CA ASN A 462 -91.13 8.16 5.74
C ASN A 462 -90.82 8.78 7.16
N THR A 463 -90.05 9.89 7.23
CA THR A 463 -90.22 11.15 8.05
C THR A 463 -90.17 11.29 9.61
N PHE A 464 -89.82 12.53 10.05
CA PHE A 464 -89.91 13.22 11.38
C PHE A 464 -88.89 12.85 12.50
N ASN A 465 -88.31 13.72 13.34
CA ASN A 465 -87.95 15.18 13.40
C ASN A 465 -87.25 15.43 14.79
N ASP A 466 -86.56 16.50 15.23
CA ASP A 466 -86.05 17.83 14.77
C ASP A 466 -84.60 18.03 15.38
N PHE A 467 -83.99 19.13 15.90
CA PHE A 467 -84.25 20.57 16.18
C PHE A 467 -82.88 21.35 16.35
N GLU A 468 -82.90 22.70 16.44
CA GLU A 468 -81.90 23.76 16.81
C GLU A 468 -80.48 23.45 17.42
N ASN A 469 -79.41 24.28 17.24
CA ASN A 469 -79.26 25.61 16.61
C ASN A 469 -77.83 25.98 16.08
N ASP A 470 -77.79 26.90 15.10
CA ASP A 470 -76.80 27.96 14.72
C ASP A 470 -75.33 27.74 14.22
N LYS A 471 -75.07 28.31 13.01
CA LYS A 471 -73.83 28.92 12.40
C LYS A 471 -72.49 28.12 12.26
N GLN A 472 -71.77 28.14 11.11
CA GLN A 472 -72.09 28.63 9.74
C GLN A 472 -71.23 27.99 8.60
N LEU A 473 -70.47 28.76 7.80
CA LEU A 473 -69.96 28.49 6.42
C LEU A 473 -68.70 29.35 6.11
N ALA A 474 -67.90 29.23 5.02
CA ALA A 474 -67.48 28.22 4.01
C ALA A 474 -66.43 28.92 3.07
N SER A 475 -65.94 28.51 1.88
CA SER A 475 -66.17 27.40 0.93
C SER A 475 -64.97 27.21 -0.06
N GLU A 476 -64.94 26.10 -0.84
CA GLU A 476 -64.57 26.00 -2.31
C GLU A 476 -63.14 26.30 -2.86
N HIS A 477 -62.63 25.76 -4.00
CA HIS A 477 -62.96 24.54 -4.80
C HIS A 477 -61.73 24.04 -5.64
N SER A 478 -61.95 23.16 -6.64
CA SER A 478 -60.94 22.34 -7.38
C SER A 478 -60.68 22.74 -8.85
N SER A 479 -59.63 22.17 -9.51
CA SER A 479 -59.64 21.67 -10.93
C SER A 479 -58.24 21.21 -11.42
N SER A 480 -57.98 21.13 -12.75
CA SER A 480 -57.16 20.07 -13.37
C SER A 480 -56.40 20.39 -14.68
N ASN A 481 -55.30 19.65 -14.92
CA ASN A 481 -54.71 19.21 -16.21
C ASN A 481 -54.42 20.16 -17.41
N SER A 482 -53.14 20.14 -17.81
CA SER A 482 -52.59 19.94 -19.18
C SER A 482 -52.50 21.07 -20.26
N SER A 483 -51.33 21.07 -20.94
CA SER A 483 -51.11 21.26 -22.40
C SER A 483 -50.43 22.54 -22.94
N SER A 484 -49.49 22.29 -23.87
CA SER A 484 -49.08 23.05 -25.08
C SER A 484 -48.41 24.45 -25.02
N ASP A 485 -47.12 24.44 -25.41
CA ASP A 485 -46.50 25.15 -26.55
C ASP A 485 -46.15 26.67 -26.58
N GLU A 486 -44.84 26.88 -26.77
CA GLU A 486 -44.14 27.80 -27.71
C GLU A 486 -44.12 29.34 -27.62
N ASP A 487 -42.99 29.88 -28.12
CA ASP A 487 -42.61 31.27 -28.47
C ASP A 487 -43.07 32.45 -27.54
N SER A 488 -42.17 33.34 -27.12
CA SER A 488 -41.53 34.24 -28.09
C SER A 488 -40.32 35.01 -27.57
N ARG A 489 -39.34 35.25 -28.46
CA ARG A 489 -38.21 36.16 -28.22
C ARG A 489 -38.52 37.60 -28.63
N SER A 490 -38.09 38.57 -27.83
CA SER A 490 -37.66 39.88 -28.36
C SER A 490 -36.53 40.49 -27.50
N LYS A 491 -35.73 41.40 -28.08
CA LYS A 491 -34.56 42.04 -27.44
C LYS A 491 -34.74 43.56 -27.40
N THR A 492 -34.83 44.17 -26.21
CA THR A 492 -34.41 45.57 -25.88
C THR A 492 -34.73 45.84 -24.39
N GLU A 493 -34.04 46.65 -23.58
CA GLU A 493 -33.08 47.73 -23.88
C GLU A 493 -31.80 47.78 -22.99
N ARG A 494 -30.87 48.61 -23.48
CA ARG A 494 -29.51 48.94 -23.04
C ARG A 494 -29.35 49.53 -21.62
N LYS A 495 -28.20 49.20 -21.00
CA LYS A 495 -27.26 50.11 -20.29
C LYS A 495 -27.84 51.33 -19.52
N SER A 496 -28.18 51.20 -18.23
CA SER A 496 -28.52 52.38 -17.39
C SER A 496 -28.02 52.44 -15.93
N LYS A 497 -27.57 51.35 -15.29
CA LYS A 497 -27.27 51.34 -13.82
C LYS A 497 -25.80 51.54 -13.40
N SER A 498 -24.83 51.57 -14.31
CA SER A 498 -23.39 51.71 -13.96
C SER A 498 -22.95 53.09 -13.41
N LYS A 499 -23.75 54.15 -13.52
CA LYS A 499 -23.32 55.55 -13.22
C LYS A 499 -23.71 56.10 -11.83
N LYS A 500 -24.50 55.40 -10.99
CA LYS A 500 -25.03 55.99 -9.73
C LYS A 500 -24.08 55.90 -8.51
N ASN A 501 -23.35 54.80 -8.30
CA ASN A 501 -22.54 54.63 -7.08
C ASN A 501 -21.20 55.38 -7.07
N LYS A 502 -20.62 55.73 -8.22
CA LYS A 502 -19.32 56.44 -8.29
C LYS A 502 -19.39 57.92 -7.84
N LYS A 503 -20.59 58.46 -7.57
CA LYS A 503 -20.81 59.86 -7.15
C LYS A 503 -21.09 60.07 -5.65
N LYS A 504 -21.48 59.03 -4.89
CA LYS A 504 -21.58 59.11 -3.40
C LYS A 504 -20.19 59.12 -2.74
N LYS A 505 -19.30 58.20 -3.13
CA LYS A 505 -17.98 58.01 -2.47
C LYS A 505 -16.98 59.16 -2.60
N LYS A 506 -17.29 60.23 -3.37
CA LYS A 506 -16.45 61.44 -3.48
C LYS A 506 -16.89 62.59 -2.55
N LYS A 507 -18.15 62.64 -2.10
CA LYS A 507 -18.69 63.78 -1.33
C LYS A 507 -18.49 63.70 0.20
N GLN A 508 -17.95 62.59 0.68
CA GLN A 508 -17.64 62.38 2.11
C GLN A 508 -16.18 62.72 2.45
N LYS A 509 -15.27 62.72 1.47
CA LYS A 509 -13.81 62.89 1.69
C LYS A 509 -13.34 64.35 1.78
N GLU A 510 -14.26 65.32 1.65
CA GLU A 510 -13.97 66.76 1.73
C GLU A 510 -14.44 67.41 3.06
N LYS A 511 -15.27 66.72 3.86
CA LYS A 511 -15.77 67.26 5.15
C LYS A 511 -14.85 67.02 6.36
N LEU A 512 -13.77 66.25 6.20
CA LEU A 512 -12.81 65.90 7.26
C LEU A 512 -11.44 66.61 7.10
N LYS A 513 -11.41 67.78 6.45
CA LYS A 513 -10.20 68.61 6.28
C LYS A 513 -10.31 70.04 6.85
N LYS A 514 -11.28 70.28 7.74
CA LYS A 514 -11.38 71.49 8.57
C LYS A 514 -11.70 71.09 10.02
N ASN A 515 -10.64 70.75 10.74
CA ASN A 515 -10.41 70.96 12.17
C ASN A 515 -9.05 70.30 12.49
N LYS A 516 -7.99 71.11 12.60
CA LYS A 516 -6.72 70.75 13.22
C LYS A 516 -6.44 71.83 14.27
N GLY A 517 -6.15 71.42 15.49
CA GLY A 517 -6.00 72.32 16.64
C GLY A 517 -5.93 71.48 17.91
N ASN A 518 -4.70 71.19 18.33
CA ASN A 518 -4.30 70.35 19.47
C ASN A 518 -4.48 68.83 19.25
N ASP A 519 -3.86 68.06 20.16
CA ASP A 519 -3.86 66.61 20.33
C ASP A 519 -3.16 65.78 19.22
N GLU A 520 -1.83 65.88 19.11
CA GLU A 520 -1.03 65.08 18.15
C GLU A 520 -0.54 63.71 18.68
N GLU A 521 -0.70 63.39 19.97
CA GLU A 521 -0.34 62.07 20.55
C GLU A 521 -1.49 61.04 20.49
N VAL A 522 -2.73 61.47 20.24
CA VAL A 522 -3.94 60.61 20.38
C VAL A 522 -4.31 59.86 19.08
N ASP A 523 -3.70 60.22 17.94
CA ASP A 523 -4.06 59.68 16.61
C ASP A 523 -3.28 58.40 16.26
N SER A 524 -1.99 58.29 16.64
CA SER A 524 -1.18 57.10 16.33
C SER A 524 -1.65 55.86 17.10
N LEU A 525 -1.99 56.00 18.38
CA LEU A 525 -2.52 54.93 19.22
C LEU A 525 -3.86 54.37 18.68
N LYS A 526 -4.72 55.22 18.08
CA LYS A 526 -5.95 54.77 17.40
C LYS A 526 -5.65 53.97 16.13
N VAL A 527 -4.69 54.42 15.32
CA VAL A 527 -4.24 53.69 14.12
C VAL A 527 -3.63 52.34 14.51
N ALA A 528 -2.90 52.26 15.62
CA ALA A 528 -2.40 51.00 16.17
C ALA A 528 -3.55 50.07 16.63
N LEU A 529 -4.55 50.60 17.33
CA LEU A 529 -5.73 49.82 17.78
C LEU A 529 -6.58 49.28 16.61
N GLU A 530 -6.82 50.06 15.55
CA GLU A 530 -7.51 49.58 14.34
C GLU A 530 -6.69 48.54 13.57
N LYS A 531 -5.36 48.70 13.54
CA LYS A 531 -4.44 47.73 12.93
C LYS A 531 -4.45 46.40 13.70
N GLU A 532 -4.53 46.46 15.03
CA GLU A 532 -4.62 45.28 15.88
C GLU A 532 -5.99 44.56 15.76
N ASP A 533 -7.12 45.28 15.63
CA ASP A 533 -8.42 44.66 15.28
C ASP A 533 -8.34 43.88 13.96
N LYS A 534 -7.63 44.44 12.98
CA LYS A 534 -7.46 43.82 11.68
C LYS A 534 -6.55 42.61 11.74
N SER A 535 -5.47 42.69 12.52
CA SER A 535 -4.56 41.57 12.84
C SER A 535 -5.31 40.40 13.48
N GLN A 536 -6.14 40.67 14.49
CA GLN A 536 -6.92 39.66 15.20
C GLN A 536 -7.98 39.01 14.29
N ARG A 537 -8.69 39.77 13.45
CA ARG A 537 -9.63 39.22 12.46
C ARG A 537 -8.94 38.39 11.37
N GLU A 538 -7.77 38.82 10.89
CA GLU A 538 -6.98 38.05 9.92
C GLU A 538 -6.42 36.75 10.56
N ALA A 539 -6.09 36.77 11.85
CA ALA A 539 -5.73 35.56 12.61
C ALA A 539 -6.93 34.61 12.81
N GLU A 540 -8.12 35.11 13.15
CA GLU A 540 -9.35 34.32 13.24
C GLU A 540 -9.75 33.70 11.88
N GLU A 541 -9.61 34.45 10.79
CA GLU A 541 -9.89 33.97 9.43
C GLU A 541 -8.89 32.87 9.02
N LEU A 542 -7.60 33.04 9.33
CA LEU A 542 -6.59 31.98 9.16
C LEU A 542 -6.85 30.75 10.05
N LEU A 543 -7.32 30.94 11.28
CA LEU A 543 -7.70 29.85 12.19
C LEU A 543 -8.94 29.08 11.72
N LYS A 544 -9.80 29.68 10.89
CA LYS A 544 -10.91 29.01 10.20
C LYS A 544 -10.49 28.24 8.94
N MET A 545 -9.28 28.46 8.41
CA MET A 545 -8.76 27.70 7.27
C MET A 545 -8.08 26.38 7.70
N ASP A 546 -8.20 25.36 6.85
CA ASP A 546 -7.50 24.06 6.95
C ASP A 546 -5.97 24.25 7.09
N GLU A 547 -5.35 23.57 8.04
CA GLU A 547 -3.94 23.73 8.41
C GLU A 547 -2.99 23.56 7.23
N ARG A 548 -3.30 22.65 6.30
CA ARG A 548 -2.48 22.41 5.09
C ARG A 548 -2.49 23.57 4.09
N LYS A 549 -3.41 24.52 4.24
CA LYS A 549 -3.55 25.72 3.40
C LYS A 549 -3.08 27.01 4.09
N ARG A 550 -2.77 26.97 5.39
CA ARG A 550 -2.21 28.12 6.11
C ARG A 550 -0.77 28.38 5.64
N PRO A 551 -0.39 29.64 5.35
CA PRO A 551 0.99 29.97 5.02
C PRO A 551 1.90 29.75 6.24
N TYR A 552 3.09 29.18 6.03
CA TYR A 552 4.06 28.95 7.11
C TYR A 552 4.58 30.28 7.69
N ASN A 553 4.53 30.43 9.02
CA ASN A 553 4.96 31.63 9.75
C ASN A 553 6.47 31.97 9.63
N SER A 554 7.29 31.12 9.02
CA SER A 554 8.73 31.34 8.79
C SER A 554 9.05 32.37 7.69
N MET A 555 8.04 33.07 7.15
CA MET A 555 8.15 33.91 5.96
C MET A 555 8.07 35.43 6.23
N PHE A 556 7.89 35.86 7.48
CA PHE A 556 7.92 37.27 7.85
C PHE A 556 9.28 37.68 8.42
N THR A 557 9.86 38.76 7.89
CA THR A 557 10.99 39.45 8.51
C THR A 557 10.49 40.19 9.75
N ALA A 558 10.90 39.75 10.94
CA ALA A 558 10.55 40.42 12.19
C ALA A 558 11.08 41.87 12.18
N LYS A 559 10.17 42.83 12.33
CA LYS A 559 10.47 44.23 12.61
C LYS A 559 10.07 44.48 14.06
N GLU A 560 10.90 45.20 14.81
CA GLU A 560 10.58 45.58 16.19
C GLU A 560 9.31 46.45 16.22
N PRO A 561 8.31 46.11 17.06
CA PRO A 561 7.08 46.91 17.20
C PRO A 561 7.34 48.30 17.79
N THR A 562 6.51 49.30 17.44
CA THR A 562 6.59 50.61 18.11
C THR A 562 5.96 50.57 19.49
N VAL A 563 6.26 51.56 20.32
CA VAL A 563 5.70 51.69 21.68
C VAL A 563 4.17 51.74 21.65
N GLU A 564 3.58 52.41 20.66
CA GLU A 564 2.13 52.53 20.50
C GLU A 564 1.48 51.20 20.09
N GLU A 565 2.18 50.38 19.29
CA GLU A 565 1.72 49.02 18.94
C GLU A 565 1.73 48.09 20.16
N ILE A 566 2.75 48.23 21.02
CA ILE A 566 2.86 47.50 22.29
C ILE A 566 1.76 47.94 23.28
N GLU A 567 1.43 49.22 23.34
CA GLU A 567 0.37 49.75 24.20
C GLU A 567 -1.03 49.36 23.71
N ALA A 568 -1.29 49.42 22.39
CA ALA A 568 -2.53 48.94 21.79
C ALA A 568 -2.77 47.44 22.06
N PHE A 569 -1.72 46.62 21.95
CA PHE A 569 -1.75 45.20 22.31
C PHE A 569 -2.03 44.98 23.81
N GLN A 570 -1.41 45.78 24.70
CA GLN A 570 -1.65 45.68 26.14
C GLN A 570 -3.06 46.11 26.57
N MET A 571 -3.67 47.09 25.91
CA MET A 571 -5.05 47.50 26.19
C MET A 571 -6.09 46.47 25.72
N LYS A 572 -5.84 45.76 24.62
CA LYS A 572 -6.78 44.75 24.10
C LYS A 572 -6.62 43.35 24.69
N ARG A 573 -5.56 43.11 25.47
CA ARG A 573 -5.33 41.83 26.14
C ARG A 573 -6.33 41.62 27.29
N PRO A 574 -7.23 40.61 27.24
CA PRO A 574 -8.08 40.28 28.38
C PRO A 574 -7.22 39.82 29.57
N ARG A 575 -7.62 40.24 30.78
CA ARG A 575 -6.94 39.90 32.04
C ARG A 575 -7.77 38.91 32.83
N GLU A 576 -7.60 37.63 32.54
CA GLU A 576 -8.32 36.52 33.21
C GLU A 576 -7.94 36.31 34.69
N ASN A 577 -7.03 37.13 35.24
CA ASN A 577 -6.52 37.04 36.61
C ASN A 577 -6.58 38.40 37.33
N ASP A 578 -7.74 39.07 37.32
CA ASP A 578 -8.02 40.21 38.20
C ASP A 578 -9.09 39.83 39.25
N PRO A 579 -8.72 39.63 40.53
CA PRO A 579 -9.65 39.22 41.57
C PRO A 579 -10.51 40.37 42.13
N MET A 580 -10.29 41.63 41.73
CA MET A 580 -10.97 42.81 42.29
C MET A 580 -12.18 43.27 41.47
N ALA A 581 -12.46 42.66 40.32
CA ALA A 581 -13.56 43.08 39.43
C ALA A 581 -14.97 42.72 39.94
N ASN A 582 -15.10 41.71 40.83
CA ASN A 582 -16.39 41.16 41.28
C ASN A 582 -16.58 41.29 42.79
N SER A 583 -16.88 42.50 43.28
CA SER A 583 -17.16 42.75 44.71
C SER A 583 -18.41 43.60 44.96
N SER A 584 -19.58 43.15 44.48
CA SER A 584 -20.88 43.64 44.97
C SER A 584 -21.98 42.57 44.92
N THR A 585 -22.82 42.60 45.95
CA THR A 585 -24.09 41.88 46.18
C THR A 585 -25.10 42.02 45.01
N THR A 586 -26.11 41.15 44.82
CA THR A 586 -26.92 40.44 45.85
C THR A 586 -27.76 39.26 45.28
N VAL A 587 -27.98 38.21 46.09
CA VAL A 587 -29.23 37.41 46.26
C VAL A 587 -29.88 36.66 45.04
N TYR A 588 -29.68 35.33 45.00
CA TYR A 588 -30.65 34.18 45.09
C TYR A 588 -32.19 34.43 45.01
N PRO A 589 -33.11 33.42 44.88
CA PRO A 589 -32.92 31.95 44.75
C PRO A 589 -33.88 31.18 43.76
N PHE A 590 -33.78 29.84 43.74
CA PHE A 590 -34.76 28.82 43.28
C PHE A 590 -35.10 28.78 41.76
N CYS A 591 -35.66 27.70 41.20
CA CYS A 591 -36.11 26.41 41.77
C CYS A 591 -35.73 25.20 40.87
N CYS A 592 -35.82 23.99 41.44
CA CYS A 592 -35.64 22.73 40.70
C CYS A 592 -36.85 22.39 39.81
N LYS A 593 -36.62 21.60 38.75
CA LYS A 593 -37.42 20.40 38.53
C LYS A 593 -36.65 19.29 37.80
N VAL A 594 -36.82 18.08 38.31
CA VAL A 594 -36.29 16.83 37.75
C VAL A 594 -37.37 16.20 36.89
N GLN A 595 -37.01 15.66 35.72
CA GLN A 595 -37.66 14.45 35.20
C GLN A 595 -36.72 13.66 34.29
N SER A 596 -37.14 12.45 33.93
CA SER A 596 -36.22 11.33 33.71
C SER A 596 -36.72 10.31 32.69
N MET A 597 -35.81 9.40 32.33
CA MET A 597 -36.03 8.06 31.78
C MET A 597 -36.19 7.86 30.26
N ALA A 598 -35.39 6.89 29.81
CA ALA A 598 -35.74 5.78 28.92
C ALA A 598 -35.95 6.04 27.42
N SER A 599 -35.00 5.50 26.65
CA SER A 599 -35.19 4.36 25.76
C SER A 599 -36.55 4.16 25.06
N PHE A 600 -36.49 3.93 23.74
CA PHE A 600 -36.78 2.58 23.21
C PHE A 600 -36.03 2.33 21.88
N ARG A 601 -36.45 1.35 21.07
CA ARG A 601 -35.67 0.64 20.03
C ARG A 601 -36.54 0.44 18.77
N ILE A 602 -36.07 -0.39 17.80
CA ILE A 602 -36.88 -1.07 16.74
C ILE A 602 -37.33 -0.15 15.56
N ILE A 603 -37.31 -0.54 14.26
CA ILE A 603 -36.60 -1.63 13.53
C ILE A 603 -36.64 -1.39 11.98
N ASN A 604 -35.62 -1.83 11.23
CA ASN A 604 -35.58 -2.07 9.75
C ASN A 604 -36.00 -0.89 8.80
N SER A 605 -35.89 -0.93 7.46
CA SER A 605 -35.52 -1.99 6.50
C SER A 605 -34.69 -1.44 5.32
N LYS A 606 -33.89 -2.30 4.66
CA LYS A 606 -33.43 -2.08 3.27
C LYS A 606 -34.21 -2.98 2.32
N VAL A 607 -34.47 -2.52 1.10
CA VAL A 607 -34.88 -3.35 -0.05
C VAL A 607 -33.95 -3.06 -1.22
N VAL A 608 -33.59 -4.10 -1.96
CA VAL A 608 -32.73 -4.04 -3.16
C VAL A 608 -33.55 -4.45 -4.37
N VAL A 609 -33.32 -3.79 -5.51
CA VAL A 609 -33.89 -4.17 -6.81
C VAL A 609 -32.77 -4.41 -7.80
N SER A 610 -32.75 -5.61 -8.39
CA SER A 610 -32.03 -5.92 -9.63
C SER A 610 -32.71 -7.11 -10.30
N SER A 611 -32.86 -7.07 -11.63
CA SER A 611 -33.72 -7.95 -12.41
C SER A 611 -32.94 -8.89 -13.35
N VAL A 612 -33.60 -9.97 -13.76
CA VAL A 612 -32.99 -11.09 -14.51
C VAL A 612 -33.23 -10.95 -16.01
N VAL A 613 -32.16 -10.94 -16.82
CA VAL A 613 -32.21 -11.32 -18.25
C VAL A 613 -30.89 -11.96 -18.69
N ASN A 614 -30.88 -13.28 -18.96
CA ASN A 614 -30.40 -13.92 -20.20
C ASN A 614 -30.15 -15.44 -20.02
N LEU A 615 -30.36 -16.18 -21.11
CA LEU A 615 -30.16 -17.64 -21.23
C LEU A 615 -29.58 -17.96 -22.62
N LYS A 616 -28.97 -19.15 -22.76
CA LYS A 616 -28.37 -19.73 -23.99
C LYS A 616 -27.09 -19.03 -24.52
N PHE A 617 -25.92 -19.45 -24.02
CA PHE A 617 -24.64 -19.30 -24.74
C PHE A 617 -23.58 -20.30 -24.22
N HIS A 618 -23.71 -21.61 -24.48
CA HIS A 618 -22.69 -22.58 -24.02
C HIS A 618 -22.60 -23.94 -24.76
N GLU A 619 -22.60 -23.97 -26.09
CA GLU A 619 -22.64 -25.25 -26.85
C GLU A 619 -21.61 -25.39 -27.99
N HIS A 620 -20.49 -24.66 -27.95
CA HIS A 620 -19.39 -24.77 -28.96
C HIS A 620 -17.99 -25.10 -28.40
N PHE A 621 -17.82 -25.20 -27.08
CA PHE A 621 -16.53 -25.54 -26.45
C PHE A 621 -16.35 -27.06 -26.26
N ARG A 622 -16.20 -27.83 -27.34
CA ARG A 622 -15.93 -29.29 -27.23
C ARG A 622 -14.86 -29.91 -28.14
N ASN A 623 -14.40 -29.24 -29.21
CA ASN A 623 -13.49 -29.84 -30.20
C ASN A 623 -12.06 -29.24 -30.22
N LEU A 624 -11.39 -29.12 -29.06
CA LEU A 624 -9.98 -28.69 -28.98
C LEU A 624 -9.13 -29.50 -27.98
N TYR A 625 -9.01 -30.81 -28.23
CA TYR A 625 -8.11 -31.70 -27.48
C TYR A 625 -7.30 -32.66 -28.37
N HIS A 626 -6.67 -32.18 -29.45
CA HIS A 626 -5.57 -32.90 -30.11
C HIS A 626 -4.66 -32.00 -30.98
N CYS A 627 -3.57 -31.47 -30.40
CA CYS A 627 -2.33 -31.24 -31.14
C CYS A 627 -1.13 -31.09 -30.18
N LYS A 628 -0.09 -31.91 -30.36
CA LYS A 628 1.19 -31.80 -29.63
C LYS A 628 2.29 -31.03 -30.41
N LYS A 629 1.92 -30.34 -31.49
CA LYS A 629 2.87 -29.46 -32.23
C LYS A 629 3.13 -28.17 -31.44
N MET A 630 4.30 -27.57 -31.69
CA MET A 630 4.73 -26.30 -31.09
C MET A 630 3.73 -25.18 -31.42
N LYS A 631 3.30 -24.42 -30.40
CA LYS A 631 2.48 -23.22 -30.59
C LYS A 631 3.34 -22.08 -31.17
N LYS A 632 3.34 -21.89 -32.49
CA LYS A 632 3.76 -20.62 -33.12
C LYS A 632 2.59 -19.63 -33.10
N GLY A 633 2.91 -18.35 -32.98
CA GLY A 633 1.98 -17.25 -33.28
C GLY A 633 2.66 -16.18 -34.14
N LEU A 634 1.84 -15.38 -34.81
CA LEU A 634 2.29 -14.36 -35.77
C LEU A 634 1.67 -12.99 -35.43
N VAL A 635 2.44 -11.91 -35.54
CA VAL A 635 1.97 -10.53 -35.39
C VAL A 635 2.00 -9.83 -36.75
N LEU A 636 0.84 -9.34 -37.21
CA LEU A 636 0.66 -8.70 -38.53
C LEU A 636 0.08 -7.28 -38.39
N GLY A 637 0.57 -6.33 -39.19
CA GLY A 637 0.12 -4.94 -39.15
C GLY A 637 -1.05 -4.63 -40.09
N VAL A 638 -1.88 -3.66 -39.70
CA VAL A 638 -2.85 -3.01 -40.58
C VAL A 638 -2.90 -1.49 -40.34
N TYR A 639 -3.09 -0.73 -41.42
CA TYR A 639 -3.30 0.72 -41.39
C TYR A 639 -4.79 1.08 -41.59
N GLU A 640 -5.16 2.25 -41.08
CA GLU A 640 -6.48 2.88 -41.23
C GLU A 640 -6.58 3.56 -42.62
N GLY A 641 -7.47 3.07 -43.50
CA GLY A 641 -7.69 3.61 -44.83
C GLY A 641 -8.73 4.75 -44.89
N GLU A 642 -8.68 5.57 -45.94
CA GLU A 642 -9.44 6.83 -46.05
C GLU A 642 -10.97 6.69 -46.06
N LYS A 643 -11.51 5.50 -46.38
CA LYS A 643 -12.95 5.23 -46.54
C LYS A 643 -13.50 4.21 -45.54
N ASN A 644 -12.85 4.07 -44.38
CA ASN A 644 -13.04 3.00 -43.39
C ASN A 644 -12.55 1.60 -43.83
N ASP A 645 -11.91 1.51 -44.99
CA ASP A 645 -11.22 0.31 -45.47
C ASP A 645 -9.96 0.01 -44.62
N VAL A 646 -9.51 -1.24 -44.64
CA VAL A 646 -8.31 -1.70 -43.93
C VAL A 646 -7.20 -1.98 -44.93
N VAL A 647 -6.04 -1.32 -44.77
CA VAL A 647 -4.86 -1.53 -45.62
C VAL A 647 -3.90 -2.47 -44.92
N LEU A 648 -3.59 -3.62 -45.52
CA LEU A 648 -2.62 -4.58 -45.00
C LEU A 648 -1.18 -4.07 -45.21
N THR A 649 -0.25 -4.43 -44.32
CA THR A 649 1.19 -4.32 -44.61
C THR A 649 1.59 -5.27 -45.76
N PRO A 650 2.75 -5.09 -46.42
CA PRO A 650 3.22 -6.00 -47.45
C PRO A 650 3.30 -7.46 -46.97
N SER A 651 3.76 -7.68 -45.73
CA SER A 651 3.86 -9.01 -45.12
C SER A 651 2.49 -9.60 -44.79
N ALA A 652 1.55 -8.78 -44.30
CA ALA A 652 0.17 -9.22 -44.05
C ALA A 652 -0.60 -9.48 -45.35
N ALA A 653 -0.28 -8.79 -46.45
CA ALA A 653 -0.81 -9.10 -47.78
C ALA A 653 -0.29 -10.45 -48.30
N LYS A 654 1.04 -10.67 -48.28
CA LYS A 654 1.66 -11.98 -48.57
C LYS A 654 1.02 -13.11 -47.74
N TYR A 655 0.78 -12.88 -46.44
CA TYR A 655 0.11 -13.85 -45.57
C TYR A 655 -1.38 -14.04 -45.90
N ASN A 656 -2.12 -12.98 -46.24
CA ASN A 656 -3.52 -13.06 -46.66
C ASN A 656 -3.69 -13.90 -47.94
N GLU A 657 -2.76 -13.78 -48.89
CA GLU A 657 -2.71 -14.64 -50.08
C GLU A 657 -2.47 -16.11 -49.70
N LEU A 658 -1.50 -16.39 -48.81
CA LEU A 658 -1.23 -17.74 -48.30
C LEU A 658 -2.42 -18.40 -47.58
N VAL A 659 -3.35 -17.61 -47.03
CA VAL A 659 -4.60 -18.12 -46.41
C VAL A 659 -5.84 -17.93 -47.30
N ASN A 660 -5.68 -17.73 -48.62
CA ASN A 660 -6.76 -17.57 -49.59
C ASN A 660 -7.79 -16.49 -49.23
N GLY A 661 -7.33 -15.33 -48.71
CA GLY A 661 -8.19 -14.19 -48.35
C GLY A 661 -8.80 -14.25 -46.94
N LYS A 662 -8.67 -15.38 -46.23
CA LYS A 662 -9.32 -15.60 -44.92
C LYS A 662 -8.86 -14.64 -43.81
N LEU A 663 -7.68 -13.99 -43.93
CA LEU A 663 -7.27 -12.96 -42.97
C LEU A 663 -8.17 -11.72 -43.09
N LEU A 664 -8.37 -11.22 -44.33
CA LEU A 664 -9.23 -10.08 -44.60
C LEU A 664 -10.69 -10.37 -44.22
N GLU A 665 -11.21 -11.55 -44.59
CA GLU A 665 -12.56 -11.99 -44.20
C GLU A 665 -12.76 -11.96 -42.68
N ASN A 666 -11.85 -12.55 -41.90
CA ASN A 666 -11.96 -12.57 -40.44
C ASN A 666 -11.86 -11.16 -39.81
N ILE A 667 -11.07 -10.25 -40.40
CA ILE A 667 -11.03 -8.85 -39.99
C ILE A 667 -12.41 -8.17 -40.24
N SER A 668 -13.05 -8.45 -41.37
CA SER A 668 -14.38 -7.91 -41.71
C SER A 668 -15.53 -8.53 -40.92
N PHE A 669 -15.51 -9.84 -40.64
CA PHE A 669 -16.54 -10.53 -39.86
C PHE A 669 -16.45 -10.28 -38.35
N SER A 670 -15.28 -9.93 -37.82
CA SER A 670 -15.13 -9.62 -36.39
C SER A 670 -15.72 -8.24 -36.05
N ALA A 671 -16.65 -8.21 -35.09
CA ALA A 671 -17.60 -7.11 -34.90
C ALA A 671 -16.96 -5.71 -34.77
N GLY A 672 -17.29 -4.85 -35.73
CA GLY A 672 -16.96 -3.42 -35.75
C GLY A 672 -15.85 -3.07 -36.78
N PRO A 673 -16.07 -2.09 -37.67
CA PRO A 673 -15.05 -1.67 -38.62
C PRO A 673 -13.89 -0.93 -37.93
N ILE A 674 -12.72 -0.99 -38.56
CA ILE A 674 -11.44 -0.34 -38.18
C ILE A 674 -10.76 -0.91 -36.91
N LEU A 675 -9.58 -1.47 -37.12
CA LEU A 675 -8.57 -1.73 -36.08
C LEU A 675 -7.83 -0.42 -35.77
N LYS A 676 -8.34 0.35 -34.79
CA LYS A 676 -7.75 1.63 -34.39
C LYS A 676 -6.30 1.50 -33.90
N LYS A 677 -5.47 2.53 -34.09
CA LYS A 677 -4.12 2.69 -33.48
C LYS A 677 -4.04 2.08 -32.07
N SER A 678 -3.05 1.21 -31.85
CA SER A 678 -2.80 0.44 -30.59
C SER A 678 -3.81 -0.64 -30.20
N LYS A 679 -4.81 -0.97 -31.03
CA LYS A 679 -5.75 -2.07 -30.77
C LYS A 679 -5.37 -3.32 -31.53
N THR A 680 -5.71 -4.47 -30.95
CA THR A 680 -5.28 -5.79 -31.41
C THR A 680 -6.45 -6.77 -31.43
N ARG A 681 -6.50 -7.66 -32.42
CA ARG A 681 -7.43 -8.79 -32.49
C ARG A 681 -6.63 -10.08 -32.66
N VAL A 682 -6.90 -11.09 -31.84
CA VAL A 682 -6.26 -12.42 -31.96
C VAL A 682 -7.23 -13.37 -32.65
N PHE A 683 -6.84 -13.84 -33.83
CA PHE A 683 -7.55 -14.84 -34.61
C PHE A 683 -6.92 -16.21 -34.40
N TRP A 684 -7.72 -17.27 -34.54
CA TRP A 684 -7.35 -18.65 -34.20
C TRP A 684 -7.59 -19.56 -35.40
N SER A 685 -6.76 -20.61 -35.55
CA SER A 685 -7.03 -21.72 -36.48
C SER A 685 -7.29 -21.32 -37.93
N MET A 686 -6.45 -20.43 -38.49
CA MET A 686 -6.37 -20.30 -39.95
C MET A 686 -5.80 -21.60 -40.54
N GLU A 687 -6.23 -21.99 -41.73
CA GLU A 687 -5.99 -23.35 -42.28
C GLU A 687 -4.51 -23.65 -42.62
N SER A 688 -3.65 -22.64 -42.64
CA SER A 688 -2.20 -22.80 -42.68
C SER A 688 -1.67 -23.30 -41.32
N GLY A 689 -1.57 -24.62 -41.17
CA GLY A 689 -1.18 -25.34 -39.93
C GLY A 689 0.24 -25.13 -39.39
N GLU A 690 0.87 -23.99 -39.70
CA GLU A 690 2.10 -23.48 -39.08
C GLU A 690 1.81 -22.57 -37.88
N TYR A 691 0.84 -21.65 -37.98
CA TYR A 691 0.54 -20.66 -36.93
C TYR A 691 -0.79 -20.98 -36.23
N ASN A 692 -0.74 -21.21 -34.92
CA ASN A 692 -1.95 -21.50 -34.15
C ASN A 692 -2.85 -20.27 -34.01
N CYS A 693 -2.24 -19.10 -33.84
CA CYS A 693 -2.93 -17.83 -33.63
C CYS A 693 -2.21 -16.69 -34.36
N VAL A 694 -2.97 -15.71 -34.86
CA VAL A 694 -2.46 -14.51 -35.52
C VAL A 694 -3.01 -13.28 -34.79
N ALA A 695 -2.14 -12.45 -34.25
CA ALA A 695 -2.49 -11.14 -33.68
C ALA A 695 -2.37 -10.06 -34.75
N VAL A 696 -3.50 -9.48 -35.15
CA VAL A 696 -3.54 -8.34 -36.07
C VAL A 696 -3.58 -7.05 -35.27
N VAL A 697 -2.69 -6.11 -35.58
CA VAL A 697 -2.44 -4.90 -34.79
C VAL A 697 -2.67 -3.62 -35.61
N GLY A 698 -3.40 -2.66 -35.05
CA GLY A 698 -3.69 -1.38 -35.68
C GLY A 698 -2.52 -0.40 -35.55
N LEU A 699 -1.89 -0.07 -36.68
CA LEU A 699 -0.76 0.88 -36.79
C LEU A 699 -1.21 2.35 -36.85
N GLY A 700 -2.51 2.61 -37.06
CA GLY A 700 -3.04 3.95 -37.32
C GLY A 700 -2.94 4.31 -38.81
N LYS A 701 -2.79 5.60 -39.12
CA LYS A 701 -2.66 6.08 -40.50
C LYS A 701 -1.32 5.66 -41.11
N GLN A 702 -1.33 5.37 -42.41
CA GLN A 702 -0.12 5.11 -43.20
C GLN A 702 0.68 6.41 -43.42
N ASN A 703 2.00 6.30 -43.65
CA ASN A 703 2.91 7.40 -43.98
C ASN A 703 2.98 8.54 -42.94
N LEU A 704 2.82 8.19 -41.65
CA LEU A 704 3.21 9.08 -40.53
C LEU A 704 4.74 9.14 -40.40
N GLY A 705 5.25 10.26 -39.87
CA GLY A 705 6.68 10.49 -39.65
C GLY A 705 6.92 11.46 -38.49
N TYR A 706 7.93 12.32 -38.58
CA TYR A 706 8.26 13.29 -37.52
C TYR A 706 7.10 14.27 -37.23
N ASN A 707 6.60 14.21 -35.99
CA ASN A 707 5.57 15.09 -35.46
C ASN A 707 6.24 16.25 -34.71
N SER A 708 6.09 17.47 -35.21
CA SER A 708 6.75 18.68 -34.68
C SER A 708 6.18 19.20 -33.36
N LEU A 709 5.05 18.67 -32.87
CA LEU A 709 4.45 19.03 -31.58
C LEU A 709 4.89 18.08 -30.45
N GLU A 710 5.02 16.79 -30.76
CA GLU A 710 5.44 15.76 -29.80
C GLU A 710 6.97 15.53 -29.78
N GLU A 711 7.70 16.09 -30.75
CA GLU A 711 9.13 15.89 -31.02
C GLU A 711 9.56 14.42 -31.22
N ILE A 712 8.70 13.58 -31.81
CA ILE A 712 8.97 12.16 -32.09
C ILE A 712 8.57 11.77 -33.51
N ASP A 713 9.16 10.68 -34.01
CA ASP A 713 8.64 9.95 -35.17
C ASP A 713 7.39 9.16 -34.76
N GLU A 714 6.21 9.62 -35.18
CA GLU A 714 4.95 8.95 -34.82
C GLU A 714 4.78 7.61 -35.56
N GLY A 715 5.41 7.42 -36.71
CA GLY A 715 5.41 6.15 -37.43
C GLY A 715 6.12 5.06 -36.63
N LYS A 716 7.38 5.31 -36.24
CA LYS A 716 8.17 4.39 -35.40
C LYS A 716 7.50 4.13 -34.05
N GLU A 717 6.95 5.15 -33.40
CA GLU A 717 6.32 4.99 -32.08
C GLU A 717 5.00 4.18 -32.16
N ASN A 718 4.20 4.36 -33.22
CA ASN A 718 3.02 3.54 -33.46
C ASN A 718 3.38 2.05 -33.65
N ILE A 719 4.45 1.77 -34.39
CA ILE A 719 4.95 0.40 -34.61
C ILE A 719 5.34 -0.24 -33.26
N ARG A 720 6.14 0.46 -32.44
CA ARG A 720 6.52 -0.04 -31.10
C ARG A 720 5.31 -0.40 -30.24
N VAL A 721 4.35 0.52 -30.14
CA VAL A 721 3.13 0.36 -29.32
C VAL A 721 2.22 -0.76 -29.85
N ALA A 722 2.02 -0.84 -31.16
CA ALA A 722 1.15 -1.85 -31.77
C ALA A 722 1.74 -3.26 -31.69
N VAL A 723 3.05 -3.41 -31.99
CA VAL A 723 3.75 -4.70 -31.88
C VAL A 723 3.83 -5.17 -30.43
N ALA A 724 4.07 -4.26 -29.47
CA ALA A 724 4.05 -4.58 -28.05
C ALA A 724 2.70 -5.12 -27.58
N ALA A 725 1.60 -4.49 -27.99
CA ALA A 725 0.25 -4.97 -27.70
C ALA A 725 -0.02 -6.34 -28.35
N GLY A 726 0.47 -6.57 -29.58
CA GLY A 726 0.38 -7.86 -30.27
C GLY A 726 1.12 -8.98 -29.54
N CYS A 727 2.39 -8.75 -29.19
CA CYS A 727 3.22 -9.72 -28.46
C CYS A 727 2.64 -10.02 -27.07
N SER A 728 2.16 -9.00 -26.37
CA SER A 728 1.49 -9.14 -25.06
C SER A 728 0.21 -9.96 -25.15
N ALA A 729 -0.59 -9.77 -26.20
CA ALA A 729 -1.82 -10.53 -26.44
C ALA A 729 -1.52 -12.01 -26.76
N LEU A 730 -0.42 -12.32 -27.44
CA LEU A 730 0.02 -13.70 -27.71
C LEU A 730 0.63 -14.37 -26.46
N ASP A 731 1.41 -13.65 -25.63
CA ASP A 731 1.92 -14.18 -24.36
C ASP A 731 0.79 -14.53 -23.38
N ALA A 732 -0.27 -13.70 -23.35
CA ALA A 732 -1.46 -13.91 -22.52
C ALA A 732 -2.25 -15.19 -22.86
N VAL A 733 -2.09 -15.75 -24.08
CA VAL A 733 -2.66 -17.04 -24.49
C VAL A 733 -1.63 -18.18 -24.51
N ASP A 734 -0.51 -17.99 -23.82
CA ASP A 734 0.59 -18.97 -23.68
C ASP A 734 1.17 -19.41 -25.04
N ILE A 735 1.50 -18.43 -25.89
CA ILE A 735 2.33 -18.63 -27.08
C ILE A 735 3.73 -18.13 -26.75
N LYS A 736 4.74 -18.97 -27.00
CA LYS A 736 6.14 -18.72 -26.61
C LYS A 736 7.12 -18.66 -27.78
N SER A 737 6.62 -18.79 -29.01
CA SER A 737 7.35 -18.54 -30.25
C SER A 737 6.50 -17.57 -31.07
N ILE A 738 6.98 -16.34 -31.21
CA ILE A 738 6.25 -15.24 -31.85
C ILE A 738 7.08 -14.74 -33.03
N GLU A 739 6.50 -14.77 -34.23
CA GLU A 739 7.05 -14.13 -35.42
C GLU A 739 6.36 -12.79 -35.66
N VAL A 740 7.11 -11.79 -36.09
CA VAL A 740 6.67 -10.38 -36.13
C VAL A 740 6.97 -9.76 -37.49
N ASP A 741 5.93 -9.26 -38.15
CA ASP A 741 6.01 -8.43 -39.36
C ASP A 741 6.85 -7.16 -39.13
N SER A 742 7.62 -6.74 -40.14
CA SER A 742 8.46 -5.53 -40.06
C SER A 742 7.65 -4.23 -39.94
N MET A 743 6.36 -4.23 -40.31
CA MET A 743 5.47 -3.05 -40.28
C MET A 743 5.96 -1.85 -41.13
N GLY A 744 6.96 -2.07 -42.00
CA GLY A 744 7.68 -1.01 -42.72
C GLY A 744 8.85 -0.36 -41.95
N ASP A 745 9.16 -0.84 -40.74
CA ASP A 745 10.36 -0.45 -39.98
C ASP A 745 10.75 -1.59 -39.02
N ALA A 746 11.54 -2.56 -39.51
CA ALA A 746 11.91 -3.74 -38.73
C ALA A 746 12.69 -3.41 -37.43
N GLU A 747 13.34 -2.25 -37.36
CA GLU A 747 14.02 -1.78 -36.15
C GLU A 747 13.01 -1.43 -35.04
N ALA A 748 12.02 -0.59 -35.34
CA ALA A 748 10.96 -0.22 -34.39
C ALA A 748 10.07 -1.42 -34.01
N ALA A 749 9.87 -2.37 -34.92
CA ALA A 749 9.15 -3.62 -34.64
C ALA A 749 9.91 -4.49 -33.62
N ALA A 750 11.23 -4.65 -33.79
CA ALA A 750 12.08 -5.37 -32.83
C ALA A 750 12.07 -4.70 -31.45
N GLU A 751 12.19 -3.37 -31.41
CA GLU A 751 12.13 -2.58 -30.17
C GLU A 751 10.81 -2.82 -29.40
N GLY A 752 9.66 -2.70 -30.09
CA GLY A 752 8.33 -2.90 -29.50
C GLY A 752 8.13 -4.32 -28.94
N ALA A 753 8.58 -5.34 -29.65
CA ALA A 753 8.42 -6.73 -29.22
C ALA A 753 9.31 -7.10 -28.03
N ILE A 754 10.57 -6.66 -28.02
CA ILE A 754 11.57 -7.11 -27.04
C ILE A 754 11.49 -6.32 -25.72
N LEU A 755 11.09 -5.05 -25.76
CA LEU A 755 10.87 -4.25 -24.54
C LEU A 755 9.62 -4.69 -23.76
N SER A 756 8.56 -5.11 -24.47
CA SER A 756 7.27 -5.48 -23.89
C SER A 756 7.19 -6.91 -23.37
N THR A 757 8.01 -7.82 -23.91
CA THR A 757 8.04 -9.24 -23.51
C THR A 757 9.01 -9.54 -22.37
N TRP A 758 9.92 -8.60 -22.06
CA TRP A 758 10.82 -8.69 -20.90
C TRP A 758 10.09 -8.42 -19.59
N ILE A 759 10.40 -9.19 -18.53
CA ILE A 759 9.85 -8.99 -17.18
C ILE A 759 10.92 -9.37 -16.15
N PHE A 760 11.20 -8.50 -15.17
CA PHE A 760 12.06 -8.80 -14.03
C PHE A 760 11.52 -9.96 -13.16
N GLN A 761 12.34 -10.99 -12.94
CA GLN A 761 11.96 -12.20 -12.21
C GLN A 761 13.13 -13.00 -11.61
N GLU A 762 14.29 -12.38 -11.48
CA GLU A 762 15.57 -13.00 -11.10
C GLU A 762 15.46 -13.71 -9.75
N PHE A 763 14.83 -13.05 -8.78
CA PHE A 763 14.63 -13.54 -7.41
C PHE A 763 13.34 -14.34 -7.19
N LYS A 764 12.53 -14.59 -8.24
CA LYS A 764 11.35 -15.47 -8.13
C LYS A 764 11.77 -16.94 -8.11
N ASN A 765 11.13 -17.75 -7.25
CA ASN A 765 11.34 -19.21 -7.20
C ASN A 765 11.18 -19.84 -8.59
N ARG A 766 12.03 -20.83 -8.94
CA ARG A 766 12.09 -21.43 -10.29
C ARG A 766 10.73 -21.90 -10.82
N ALA A 767 9.86 -22.46 -9.97
CA ALA A 767 8.51 -22.89 -10.33
C ALA A 767 7.54 -21.74 -10.66
N ASN A 768 7.83 -20.52 -10.19
CA ASN A 768 7.00 -19.33 -10.35
C ASN A 768 7.57 -18.34 -11.38
N LYS A 769 8.68 -18.67 -12.07
CA LYS A 769 9.20 -17.87 -13.18
C LYS A 769 8.36 -18.11 -14.44
N LYS A 770 7.89 -17.04 -15.07
CA LYS A 770 7.26 -17.10 -16.39
C LYS A 770 8.34 -17.40 -17.43
N LYS A 771 8.07 -18.34 -18.34
CA LYS A 771 8.84 -18.42 -19.59
C LYS A 771 8.51 -17.18 -20.43
N LEU A 772 9.52 -16.37 -20.73
CA LEU A 772 9.41 -15.27 -21.69
C LEU A 772 9.22 -15.86 -23.10
N PRO A 773 8.46 -15.22 -23.99
CA PRO A 773 8.36 -15.66 -25.38
C PRO A 773 9.67 -15.38 -26.13
N THR A 774 10.01 -16.25 -27.08
CA THR A 774 11.06 -15.99 -28.06
C THR A 774 10.45 -15.26 -29.25
N VAL A 775 11.08 -14.17 -29.68
CA VAL A 775 10.60 -13.32 -30.79
C VAL A 775 11.60 -13.36 -31.95
N SER A 776 11.10 -13.49 -33.17
CA SER A 776 11.87 -13.36 -34.41
C SER A 776 11.11 -12.57 -35.47
N LEU A 777 11.84 -12.05 -36.46
CA LEU A 777 11.29 -11.43 -37.66
C LEU A 777 10.47 -12.45 -38.47
N TYR A 778 9.36 -12.01 -39.05
CA TYR A 778 8.59 -12.77 -40.03
C TYR A 778 9.13 -12.50 -41.45
N GLY A 779 9.72 -13.52 -42.07
CA GLY A 779 10.44 -13.40 -43.34
C GLY A 779 11.91 -12.99 -43.17
N SER A 780 12.59 -12.75 -44.29
CA SER A 780 14.04 -12.45 -44.36
C SER A 780 14.36 -11.08 -44.99
N GLU A 781 13.35 -10.24 -45.20
CA GLU A 781 13.50 -8.85 -45.67
C GLU A 781 13.81 -7.97 -44.44
N GLU A 782 14.81 -7.07 -44.52
CA GLU A 782 15.23 -6.16 -43.42
C GLU A 782 15.89 -6.79 -42.16
N GLU A 783 16.40 -8.03 -42.21
CA GLU A 783 16.99 -8.72 -41.04
C GLU A 783 18.08 -7.90 -40.29
N ALA A 784 18.87 -7.10 -41.02
CA ALA A 784 19.88 -6.23 -40.41
C ALA A 784 19.29 -5.11 -39.52
N LEU A 785 18.13 -4.55 -39.90
CA LEU A 785 17.42 -3.53 -39.11
C LEU A 785 16.74 -4.15 -37.89
N TRP A 786 16.13 -5.34 -38.06
CA TRP A 786 15.60 -6.12 -36.94
C TRP A 786 16.69 -6.42 -35.89
N ASN A 787 17.87 -6.89 -36.33
CA ASN A 787 18.99 -7.16 -35.44
C ASN A 787 19.53 -5.89 -34.75
N ALA A 788 19.53 -4.73 -35.41
CA ALA A 788 19.90 -3.46 -34.79
C ALA A 788 18.89 -3.01 -33.71
N GLY A 789 17.58 -3.10 -34.00
CA GLY A 789 16.52 -2.78 -33.03
C GLY A 789 16.51 -3.74 -31.84
N LYS A 790 16.79 -5.03 -32.10
CA LYS A 790 17.04 -6.03 -31.06
C LYS A 790 18.18 -5.65 -30.14
N ILE A 791 19.36 -5.29 -30.67
CA ILE A 791 20.51 -4.89 -29.83
C ILE A 791 20.17 -3.66 -28.98
N LYS A 792 19.46 -2.67 -29.54
CA LYS A 792 18.97 -1.49 -28.78
C LYS A 792 18.01 -1.88 -27.64
N ALA A 793 17.09 -2.81 -27.89
CA ALA A 793 16.14 -3.29 -26.90
C ALA A 793 16.78 -4.19 -25.83
N ASP A 794 17.66 -5.11 -26.21
CA ASP A 794 18.42 -5.98 -25.31
C ASP A 794 19.40 -5.17 -24.44
N ALA A 795 19.95 -4.07 -24.96
CA ALA A 795 20.73 -3.11 -24.18
C ALA A 795 19.85 -2.38 -23.14
N GLN A 796 18.68 -1.84 -23.54
CA GLN A 796 17.75 -1.22 -22.59
C GLN A 796 17.26 -2.21 -21.53
N ASN A 797 16.92 -3.44 -21.91
CA ASN A 797 16.53 -4.51 -20.99
C ASN A 797 17.68 -4.90 -20.02
N TRP A 798 18.94 -4.77 -20.42
CA TRP A 798 20.08 -4.94 -19.50
C TRP A 798 20.22 -3.75 -18.53
N VAL A 799 19.99 -2.51 -18.97
CA VAL A 799 19.91 -1.34 -18.07
C VAL A 799 18.75 -1.49 -17.06
N ARG A 800 17.57 -1.95 -17.52
CA ARG A 800 16.41 -2.27 -16.66
C ARG A 800 16.77 -3.33 -15.62
N LEU A 801 17.42 -4.42 -16.03
CA LEU A 801 17.89 -5.47 -15.14
C LEU A 801 18.84 -4.93 -14.05
N LEU A 802 19.88 -4.17 -14.43
CA LEU A 802 20.84 -3.62 -13.48
C LEU A 802 20.17 -2.65 -12.47
N ALA A 803 19.14 -1.91 -12.91
CA ALA A 803 18.39 -0.96 -12.07
C ALA A 803 17.30 -1.60 -11.19
N ASP A 804 16.72 -2.74 -11.58
CA ASP A 804 15.69 -3.42 -10.78
C ASP A 804 16.27 -4.38 -9.73
N ILE A 805 17.51 -4.85 -9.88
CA ILE A 805 18.18 -5.68 -8.87
C ILE A 805 18.30 -4.88 -7.55
N PRO A 806 17.90 -5.44 -6.39
CA PRO A 806 18.10 -4.79 -5.10
C PRO A 806 19.57 -4.49 -4.82
N ALA A 807 19.88 -3.32 -4.25
CA ALA A 807 21.24 -2.83 -4.05
C ALA A 807 22.17 -3.82 -3.31
N ASN A 808 21.65 -4.58 -2.35
CA ASN A 808 22.39 -5.61 -1.62
C ASN A 808 22.81 -6.83 -2.50
N PHE A 809 22.37 -6.88 -3.75
CA PHE A 809 22.77 -7.81 -4.81
C PHE A 809 23.34 -7.07 -6.04
N MET A 810 23.52 -5.75 -5.97
CA MET A 810 24.10 -4.89 -7.02
C MET A 810 25.00 -3.82 -6.37
N THR A 811 25.92 -4.28 -5.52
CA THR A 811 26.89 -3.38 -4.85
C THR A 811 27.93 -2.85 -5.86
N PRO A 812 28.73 -1.82 -5.51
CA PRO A 812 29.79 -1.28 -6.38
C PRO A 812 30.72 -2.36 -6.94
N THR A 813 31.04 -3.36 -6.11
CA THR A 813 31.87 -4.52 -6.51
C THR A 813 31.13 -5.41 -7.51
N ILE A 814 29.90 -5.82 -7.20
CA ILE A 814 29.09 -6.71 -8.05
C ILE A 814 28.77 -6.06 -9.40
N PHE A 815 28.50 -4.74 -9.43
CA PHE A 815 28.28 -4.00 -10.66
C PHE A 815 29.53 -4.03 -11.55
N GLY A 816 30.71 -3.72 -11.00
CA GLY A 816 31.98 -3.75 -11.74
C GLY A 816 32.33 -5.14 -12.28
N GLU A 817 32.08 -6.19 -11.51
CA GLU A 817 32.25 -7.58 -11.95
C GLU A 817 31.25 -7.95 -13.06
N THR A 818 29.98 -7.58 -12.91
CA THR A 818 28.91 -7.86 -13.90
C THR A 818 29.20 -7.17 -15.24
N VAL A 819 29.65 -5.91 -15.21
CA VAL A 819 30.06 -5.17 -16.42
C VAL A 819 31.29 -5.82 -17.07
N SER A 820 32.28 -6.23 -16.27
CA SER A 820 33.48 -6.92 -16.77
C SER A 820 33.13 -8.25 -17.46
N GLN A 821 32.26 -9.05 -16.86
CA GLN A 821 31.82 -10.35 -17.40
C GLN A 821 31.07 -10.22 -18.74
N VAL A 822 30.33 -9.12 -18.96
CA VAL A 822 29.56 -8.90 -20.19
C VAL A 822 30.39 -8.23 -21.30
N LEU A 823 31.28 -7.29 -20.96
CA LEU A 823 31.99 -6.47 -21.95
C LEU A 823 33.33 -7.06 -22.42
N ILE A 824 34.10 -7.71 -21.55
CA ILE A 824 35.42 -8.28 -21.93
C ILE A 824 35.31 -9.31 -23.07
N PRO A 825 34.31 -10.23 -23.09
CA PRO A 825 34.12 -11.14 -24.22
C PRO A 825 33.78 -10.47 -25.56
N GLN A 826 33.34 -9.20 -25.55
CA GLN A 826 33.04 -8.41 -26.75
C GLN A 826 34.25 -7.60 -27.26
N GLY A 827 35.44 -7.78 -26.68
CA GLY A 827 36.65 -7.04 -27.07
C GLY A 827 36.72 -5.61 -26.51
N VAL A 828 36.03 -5.35 -25.39
CA VAL A 828 36.09 -4.07 -24.66
C VAL A 828 37.01 -4.23 -23.46
N ASP A 829 37.97 -3.31 -23.27
CA ASP A 829 38.80 -3.32 -22.07
C ASP A 829 38.01 -2.75 -20.88
N VAL A 830 37.97 -3.46 -19.76
CA VAL A 830 37.34 -3.00 -18.51
C VAL A 830 38.37 -3.02 -17.38
N ILE A 831 38.50 -1.90 -16.68
CA ILE A 831 39.40 -1.71 -15.55
C ILE A 831 38.56 -1.31 -14.34
N VAL A 832 38.66 -2.08 -13.25
CA VAL A 832 37.93 -1.82 -12.01
C VAL A 832 38.91 -1.35 -10.94
N HIS A 833 38.97 -0.03 -10.72
CA HIS A 833 39.85 0.60 -9.74
C HIS A 833 39.26 0.58 -8.33
N ASP A 834 40.12 0.69 -7.31
CA ASP A 834 39.79 0.63 -5.89
C ASP A 834 39.89 2.00 -5.17
N GLU A 835 39.57 2.01 -3.87
CA GLU A 835 39.68 3.20 -3.01
C GLU A 835 41.12 3.74 -2.94
N LEU A 836 42.14 2.86 -3.01
CA LEU A 836 43.55 3.26 -3.00
C LEU A 836 43.95 3.98 -4.28
N TRP A 837 43.43 3.57 -5.44
CA TRP A 837 43.58 4.28 -6.71
C TRP A 837 42.86 5.64 -6.67
N ALA A 838 41.61 5.68 -6.22
CA ALA A 838 40.85 6.93 -6.10
C ALA A 838 41.55 7.94 -5.15
N THR A 839 42.15 7.43 -4.07
CA THR A 839 42.97 8.23 -3.13
C THR A 839 44.23 8.76 -3.80
N LYS A 840 44.95 7.96 -4.59
CA LYS A 840 46.12 8.40 -5.37
C LYS A 840 45.76 9.45 -6.43
N LYS A 841 44.59 9.31 -7.08
CA LYS A 841 44.00 10.31 -8.00
C LYS A 841 43.44 11.55 -7.30
N LYS A 842 43.46 11.61 -5.96
CA LYS A 842 42.92 12.71 -5.13
C LYS A 842 41.43 12.98 -5.35
N MET A 843 40.64 11.92 -5.59
CA MET A 843 39.19 11.99 -5.75
C MET A 843 38.47 12.19 -4.40
N GLY A 844 38.78 13.30 -3.72
CA GLY A 844 38.30 13.59 -2.37
C GLY A 844 36.80 13.90 -2.28
N SER A 845 36.15 14.28 -3.39
CA SER A 845 34.71 14.52 -3.45
C SER A 845 33.95 13.19 -3.53
N PHE A 846 34.36 12.29 -4.41
CA PHE A 846 33.86 10.91 -4.51
C PHE A 846 34.07 10.13 -3.20
N LEU A 847 35.30 10.15 -2.67
CA LEU A 847 35.63 9.44 -1.43
C LEU A 847 34.82 9.94 -0.22
N SER A 848 34.41 11.22 -0.20
CA SER A 848 33.60 11.77 0.90
C SER A 848 32.22 11.10 1.01
N VAL A 849 31.60 10.73 -0.11
CA VAL A 849 30.32 10.01 -0.13
C VAL A 849 30.51 8.59 0.38
N SER A 850 31.53 7.89 -0.12
CA SER A 850 31.76 6.46 0.18
C SER A 850 31.98 6.13 1.65
N ARG A 851 32.58 7.07 2.42
CA ARG A 851 32.79 6.93 3.88
C ARG A 851 31.50 6.79 4.70
N GLY A 852 30.34 7.01 4.08
CA GLY A 852 29.05 6.71 4.66
C GLY A 852 28.76 5.21 4.83
N SER A 853 29.20 4.35 3.89
CA SER A 853 28.94 2.91 3.92
C SER A 853 30.15 2.10 4.40
N SER A 854 29.92 0.82 4.71
CA SER A 854 30.95 -0.21 4.85
C SER A 854 31.26 -0.95 3.55
N GLU A 855 30.43 -0.79 2.50
CA GLU A 855 30.66 -1.39 1.19
C GLU A 855 31.73 -0.58 0.41
N PRO A 856 32.82 -1.20 -0.07
CA PRO A 856 33.94 -0.47 -0.64
C PRO A 856 33.61 0.19 -1.99
N PRO A 857 33.98 1.47 -2.20
CA PRO A 857 33.78 2.14 -3.47
C PRO A 857 34.61 1.52 -4.59
N LYS A 858 34.12 1.65 -5.83
CA LYS A 858 34.83 1.25 -7.06
C LYS A 858 34.80 2.38 -8.06
N PHE A 859 35.81 2.47 -8.91
CA PHE A 859 35.75 3.34 -10.09
C PHE A 859 35.98 2.48 -11.34
N VAL A 860 34.94 2.29 -12.15
CA VAL A 860 35.00 1.45 -13.35
C VAL A 860 35.32 2.34 -14.56
N GLU A 861 36.35 1.94 -15.29
CA GLU A 861 36.87 2.60 -16.48
C GLU A 861 36.79 1.62 -17.65
N ILE A 862 36.12 2.00 -18.73
CA ILE A 862 35.75 1.13 -19.86
C ILE A 862 36.27 1.74 -21.15
N HIS A 863 37.03 0.99 -21.95
CA HIS A 863 37.54 1.44 -23.25
C HIS A 863 37.02 0.56 -24.38
N TYR A 864 36.20 1.14 -25.27
CA TYR A 864 35.85 0.53 -26.55
C TYR A 864 36.61 1.23 -27.67
N LYS A 865 37.38 0.46 -28.44
CA LYS A 865 38.35 0.92 -29.45
C LYS A 865 37.86 0.58 -30.86
N GLY A 866 36.68 1.09 -31.22
CA GLY A 866 36.05 0.83 -32.52
C GLY A 866 36.66 1.60 -33.70
N ALA A 867 37.57 2.54 -33.46
CA ALA A 867 38.23 3.33 -34.51
C ALA A 867 39.75 3.37 -34.36
N GLU A 868 40.43 4.04 -35.30
CA GLU A 868 41.88 4.30 -35.19
C GLU A 868 42.24 4.94 -33.83
N PRO A 869 43.35 4.53 -33.17
CA PRO A 869 43.80 5.12 -31.91
C PRO A 869 44.14 6.62 -31.97
N THR A 870 44.21 7.19 -33.18
CA THR A 870 44.41 8.61 -33.48
C THR A 870 43.15 9.46 -33.27
N LYS A 871 41.95 8.87 -33.36
CA LYS A 871 40.68 9.58 -33.17
C LYS A 871 40.38 9.75 -31.67
N ALA A 872 40.16 10.98 -31.23
CA ALA A 872 39.78 11.30 -29.86
C ALA A 872 38.48 10.57 -29.46
N PRO A 873 38.38 10.02 -28.24
CA PRO A 873 37.20 9.28 -27.80
C PRO A 873 36.04 10.20 -27.47
N ILE A 874 34.83 9.64 -27.40
CA ILE A 874 33.71 10.27 -26.67
C ILE A 874 33.75 9.77 -25.22
N ALA A 875 33.74 10.69 -24.25
CA ALA A 875 33.72 10.34 -22.84
C ALA A 875 32.28 10.29 -22.32
N PHE A 876 31.87 9.15 -21.75
CA PHE A 876 30.58 8.95 -21.11
C PHE A 876 30.77 8.75 -19.60
N VAL A 877 30.10 9.56 -18.78
CA VAL A 877 30.26 9.55 -17.32
C VAL A 877 28.94 9.18 -16.64
N GLY A 878 28.91 8.15 -15.79
CA GLY A 878 27.66 7.64 -15.21
C GLY A 878 27.60 7.79 -13.70
N LYS A 879 26.53 8.40 -13.15
CA LYS A 879 26.26 8.34 -11.70
C LYS A 879 26.00 6.88 -11.30
N GLY A 880 26.81 6.36 -10.39
CA GLY A 880 26.79 4.97 -9.93
C GLY A 880 26.45 4.80 -8.45
N VAL A 881 25.47 5.52 -7.91
CA VAL A 881 25.10 5.36 -6.50
C VAL A 881 24.23 4.11 -6.35
N THR A 882 24.78 3.01 -5.85
CA THR A 882 24.08 1.71 -5.82
C THR A 882 22.96 1.65 -4.79
N PHE A 883 23.04 2.48 -3.75
CA PHE A 883 21.89 2.82 -2.91
C PHE A 883 22.06 4.22 -2.31
N ASP A 884 21.01 5.02 -2.37
CA ASP A 884 21.00 6.38 -1.83
C ASP A 884 19.96 6.56 -0.71
N ALA A 885 20.43 6.63 0.53
CA ALA A 885 19.60 6.99 1.67
C ALA A 885 19.58 8.51 1.95
N GLY A 886 20.35 9.32 1.21
CA GLY A 886 20.60 10.73 1.47
C GLY A 886 21.72 11.01 2.49
N GLY A 887 22.39 9.98 3.00
CA GLY A 887 23.42 10.12 4.04
C GLY A 887 22.84 10.65 5.36
N ILE A 888 23.48 11.68 5.94
CA ILE A 888 23.01 12.35 7.17
C ILE A 888 21.74 13.19 6.92
N SER A 889 21.61 13.79 5.74
CA SER A 889 20.39 14.39 5.20
C SER A 889 19.38 13.32 4.75
N LEU A 890 18.98 12.43 5.65
CA LEU A 890 18.22 11.23 5.33
C LEU A 890 16.92 11.50 4.54
N LYS A 891 16.70 10.76 3.45
CA LYS A 891 15.44 10.76 2.69
C LYS A 891 14.26 10.25 3.55
N SER A 892 13.04 10.55 3.12
CA SER A 892 11.84 9.95 3.69
C SER A 892 11.72 8.46 3.31
N ALA A 893 11.11 7.65 4.17
CA ALA A 893 11.00 6.21 3.96
C ALA A 893 10.05 5.79 2.81
N ALA A 894 9.20 6.70 2.32
CA ALA A 894 8.30 6.43 1.20
C ALA A 894 9.07 6.44 -0.12
N SER A 895 8.92 5.39 -0.94
CA SER A 895 9.68 5.20 -2.20
C SER A 895 11.21 5.17 -2.04
N MET A 896 11.75 4.98 -0.83
CA MET A 896 13.21 4.85 -0.62
C MET A 896 13.77 3.59 -1.31
N ASP A 897 12.94 2.56 -1.56
CA ASP A 897 13.36 1.38 -2.33
C ASP A 897 13.64 1.69 -3.81
N GLU A 898 13.04 2.75 -4.39
CA GLU A 898 13.37 3.22 -5.74
C GLU A 898 14.84 3.66 -5.82
N MET A 899 15.48 4.03 -4.71
CA MET A 899 16.88 4.51 -4.68
C MET A 899 17.92 3.41 -4.92
N ARG A 900 17.50 2.14 -5.11
CA ARG A 900 18.35 1.07 -5.67
C ARG A 900 18.80 1.35 -7.10
N SER A 901 18.02 2.11 -7.87
CA SER A 901 18.32 2.45 -9.26
C SER A 901 19.05 3.78 -9.42
N ASP A 902 19.56 4.37 -8.34
CA ASP A 902 20.34 5.62 -8.38
C ASP A 902 21.75 5.47 -9.02
N MET A 903 22.01 4.25 -9.50
CA MET A 903 23.11 3.82 -10.37
C MET A 903 22.67 3.67 -11.85
N ALA A 904 21.45 4.05 -12.22
CA ALA A 904 20.95 3.88 -13.59
C ALA A 904 21.72 4.73 -14.63
N GLY A 905 22.36 5.82 -14.20
CA GLY A 905 23.33 6.56 -15.02
C GLY A 905 24.53 5.71 -15.42
N ALA A 906 25.14 5.02 -14.44
CA ALA A 906 26.18 4.02 -14.66
C ALA A 906 25.72 2.88 -15.58
N ALA A 907 24.52 2.34 -15.34
CA ALA A 907 23.95 1.28 -16.15
C ALA A 907 23.74 1.74 -17.62
N CYS A 908 23.27 2.98 -17.86
CA CYS A 908 23.16 3.55 -19.20
C CYS A 908 24.51 3.64 -19.92
N VAL A 909 25.61 4.01 -19.24
CA VAL A 909 26.96 4.04 -19.84
C VAL A 909 27.42 2.63 -20.22
N ALA A 910 27.25 1.65 -19.33
CA ALA A 910 27.61 0.26 -19.62
C ALA A 910 26.78 -0.32 -20.79
N GLY A 911 25.45 -0.10 -20.78
CA GLY A 911 24.53 -0.57 -21.82
C GLY A 911 24.77 0.07 -23.18
N LEU A 912 25.15 1.35 -23.22
CA LEU A 912 25.60 2.04 -24.43
C LEU A 912 26.85 1.37 -25.03
N ILE A 913 27.87 1.12 -24.21
CA ILE A 913 29.13 0.53 -24.69
C ILE A 913 28.93 -0.93 -25.13
N LYS A 914 28.09 -1.70 -24.42
CA LYS A 914 27.66 -3.03 -24.84
C LYS A 914 27.06 -3.00 -26.26
N ALA A 915 26.07 -2.14 -26.48
CA ALA A 915 25.43 -2.01 -27.79
C ALA A 915 26.40 -1.50 -28.87
N ALA A 916 27.29 -0.56 -28.55
CA ALA A 916 28.28 -0.05 -29.50
C ALA A 916 29.26 -1.14 -29.97
N ALA A 917 29.65 -2.06 -29.09
CA ALA A 917 30.47 -3.23 -29.44
C ALA A 917 29.67 -4.29 -30.22
N GLU A 918 28.45 -4.62 -29.79
CA GLU A 918 27.56 -5.56 -30.50
C GLU A 918 27.20 -5.06 -31.92
N LEU A 919 27.04 -3.74 -32.11
CA LEU A 919 26.83 -3.08 -33.40
C LEU A 919 28.12 -2.76 -34.17
N LYS A 920 29.30 -2.98 -33.57
CA LYS A 920 30.64 -2.72 -34.14
C LYS A 920 30.80 -1.30 -34.70
N LEU A 921 30.39 -0.29 -33.93
CA LEU A 921 30.42 1.11 -34.35
C LEU A 921 31.87 1.64 -34.49
N GLU A 922 32.16 2.38 -35.56
CA GLU A 922 33.51 2.91 -35.89
C GLU A 922 33.91 4.14 -35.04
N VAL A 923 33.84 4.02 -33.71
CA VAL A 923 34.13 5.10 -32.75
C VAL A 923 34.93 4.60 -31.55
N ASN A 924 35.73 5.50 -30.96
CA ASN A 924 36.38 5.27 -29.68
C ASN A 924 35.48 5.82 -28.56
N LEU A 925 35.19 5.00 -27.54
CA LEU A 925 34.37 5.39 -26.38
C LEU A 925 35.13 5.11 -25.09
N VAL A 926 35.08 6.05 -24.14
CA VAL A 926 35.57 5.87 -22.77
C VAL A 926 34.41 6.03 -21.80
N GLY A 927 34.08 4.98 -21.06
CA GLY A 927 33.09 4.99 -19.99
C GLY A 927 33.74 5.16 -18.63
N LEU A 928 33.31 6.14 -17.83
CA LEU A 928 33.83 6.44 -16.50
C LEU A 928 32.70 6.40 -15.46
N ILE A 929 32.85 5.54 -14.46
CA ILE A 929 31.75 5.19 -13.55
C ILE A 929 32.25 5.15 -12.09
N PRO A 930 32.08 6.24 -11.31
CA PRO A 930 32.23 6.20 -9.86
C PRO A 930 31.05 5.43 -9.23
N LEU A 931 31.35 4.38 -8.47
CA LEU A 931 30.37 3.51 -7.81
C LEU A 931 30.54 3.54 -6.29
N THR A 932 29.45 3.79 -5.56
CA THR A 932 29.39 3.87 -4.10
C THR A 932 27.97 3.74 -3.59
N GLU A 933 27.77 3.51 -2.29
CA GLU A 933 26.50 3.82 -1.61
C GLU A 933 26.59 5.21 -0.93
N ASN A 934 25.44 5.77 -0.55
CA ASN A 934 25.31 6.98 0.28
C ASN A 934 24.46 6.68 1.53
N LEU A 935 25.11 6.31 2.64
CA LEU A 935 24.46 5.86 3.88
C LEU A 935 24.80 6.73 5.10
N PRO A 936 23.89 6.85 6.09
CA PRO A 936 24.19 7.44 7.39
C PRO A 936 25.06 6.50 8.24
N SER A 937 26.19 7.00 8.74
CA SER A 937 27.04 6.29 9.70
C SER A 937 27.88 7.26 10.55
N GLY A 938 28.64 6.73 11.50
CA GLY A 938 29.57 7.52 12.31
C GLY A 938 30.77 8.11 11.52
N THR A 939 30.98 7.67 10.28
CA THR A 939 32.05 8.12 9.38
C THR A 939 31.54 8.87 8.14
N ALA A 940 30.21 8.96 7.97
CA ALA A 940 29.60 9.69 6.87
C ALA A 940 29.98 11.17 6.84
N THR A 941 29.98 11.75 5.63
CA THR A 941 30.08 13.21 5.46
C THR A 941 28.91 13.89 6.16
N LYS A 942 29.16 15.07 6.75
CA LYS A 942 28.23 15.81 7.59
C LYS A 942 27.88 17.14 6.91
N PRO A 943 26.64 17.65 7.06
CA PRO A 943 26.27 18.99 6.62
C PRO A 943 27.26 20.06 7.14
N GLY A 944 27.91 20.76 6.21
CA GLY A 944 28.94 21.78 6.49
C GLY A 944 30.40 21.30 6.42
N ASP A 945 30.66 20.01 6.16
CA ASP A 945 32.03 19.56 5.83
C ASP A 945 32.52 20.21 4.52
N ILE A 946 33.84 20.43 4.43
CA ILE A 946 34.51 20.91 3.21
C ILE A 946 35.35 19.77 2.63
N VAL A 947 35.18 19.49 1.35
CA VAL A 947 35.90 18.45 0.60
C VAL A 947 36.64 19.05 -0.58
N THR A 948 37.76 18.45 -1.00
CA THR A 948 38.54 18.90 -2.16
C THR A 948 38.35 17.91 -3.30
N ALA A 949 37.94 18.39 -4.47
CA ALA A 949 37.83 17.61 -5.68
C ALA A 949 39.19 17.40 -6.36
N MET A 950 39.26 16.45 -7.30
CA MET A 950 40.44 16.10 -8.08
C MET A 950 41.06 17.29 -8.84
N ASN A 951 40.24 18.24 -9.31
CA ASN A 951 40.71 19.47 -9.95
C ASN A 951 41.19 20.56 -8.96
N GLY A 952 41.21 20.28 -7.65
CA GLY A 952 41.64 21.19 -6.59
C GLY A 952 40.58 22.14 -6.05
N LYS A 953 39.38 22.24 -6.67
CA LYS A 953 38.29 23.08 -6.14
C LYS A 953 37.77 22.52 -4.81
N THR A 954 37.44 23.43 -3.89
CA THR A 954 36.87 23.14 -2.58
C THR A 954 35.35 23.25 -2.58
N ILE A 955 34.68 22.25 -2.04
CA ILE A 955 33.21 22.12 -2.03
C ILE A 955 32.73 22.07 -0.58
N ILE A 956 31.83 22.97 -0.19
CA ILE A 956 31.01 22.81 1.02
C ILE A 956 29.89 21.80 0.72
N VAL A 957 29.73 20.80 1.59
CA VAL A 957 28.64 19.82 1.52
C VAL A 957 27.53 20.26 2.49
N ASP A 958 26.68 21.22 2.10
CA ASP A 958 25.53 21.67 2.92
C ASP A 958 24.46 20.58 3.02
N ASN A 959 24.36 19.70 2.02
CA ASN A 959 23.36 18.64 1.94
C ASN A 959 23.99 17.33 1.44
N THR A 960 23.92 16.25 2.21
CA THR A 960 24.46 14.94 1.80
C THR A 960 23.53 14.16 0.87
N ASP A 961 22.28 14.64 0.70
CA ASP A 961 21.30 14.22 -0.32
C ASP A 961 21.53 14.92 -1.68
N ALA A 962 22.77 15.38 -1.88
CA ALA A 962 23.27 15.97 -3.11
C ALA A 962 24.68 15.40 -3.40
N GLU A 963 24.81 14.09 -3.21
CA GLU A 963 25.96 13.21 -3.38
C GLU A 963 26.37 13.01 -4.85
N GLY A 964 25.40 12.89 -5.77
CA GLY A 964 25.63 12.48 -7.14
C GLY A 964 26.52 13.48 -7.88
N ARG A 965 26.37 14.77 -7.57
CA ARG A 965 27.24 15.82 -8.12
C ARG A 965 28.65 15.80 -7.51
N LEU A 966 28.82 15.31 -6.29
CA LEU A 966 30.13 15.14 -5.65
C LEU A 966 30.92 14.01 -6.33
N ILE A 967 30.28 12.86 -6.59
CA ILE A 967 30.96 11.76 -7.27
C ILE A 967 31.24 12.09 -8.75
N LEU A 968 30.33 12.80 -9.42
CA LEU A 968 30.51 13.26 -10.80
C LEU A 968 31.57 14.37 -10.93
N ALA A 969 31.79 15.20 -9.91
CA ALA A 969 32.82 16.24 -9.94
C ALA A 969 34.23 15.67 -10.20
N ASP A 970 34.57 14.58 -9.51
CA ASP A 970 35.85 13.90 -9.69
C ASP A 970 35.90 13.11 -11.01
N ALA A 971 34.79 12.47 -11.41
CA ALA A 971 34.73 11.72 -12.66
C ALA A 971 34.78 12.61 -13.92
N LEU A 972 34.14 13.79 -13.90
CA LEU A 972 34.27 14.83 -14.94
C LEU A 972 35.69 15.41 -14.98
N SER A 973 36.30 15.63 -13.81
CA SER A 973 37.70 16.06 -13.72
C SER A 973 38.66 15.03 -14.34
N TYR A 974 38.42 13.73 -14.12
CA TYR A 974 39.18 12.65 -14.75
C TYR A 974 38.91 12.52 -16.26
N ALA A 975 37.66 12.72 -16.70
CA ALA A 975 37.29 12.70 -18.12
C ALA A 975 38.13 13.67 -18.98
N ALA A 976 38.58 14.78 -18.41
CA ALA A 976 39.44 15.75 -19.09
C ALA A 976 40.85 15.20 -19.44
N GLU A 977 41.39 14.22 -18.68
CA GLU A 977 42.70 13.63 -18.98
C GLU A 977 42.74 12.93 -20.35
N PHE A 978 41.60 12.37 -20.79
CA PHE A 978 41.46 11.65 -22.06
C PHE A 978 41.31 12.55 -23.29
N LYS A 979 41.21 13.88 -23.11
CA LYS A 979 41.00 14.89 -24.18
C LYS A 979 39.90 14.50 -25.19
N PRO A 980 38.67 14.18 -24.71
CA PRO A 980 37.62 13.62 -25.55
C PRO A 980 37.07 14.63 -26.56
N GLN A 981 36.50 14.14 -27.66
CA GLN A 981 35.79 14.94 -28.66
C GLN A 981 34.59 15.66 -28.04
N CYS A 982 33.88 15.00 -27.12
CA CYS A 982 32.87 15.58 -26.25
C CYS A 982 32.68 14.70 -25.00
N THR A 983 32.13 15.30 -23.94
CA THR A 983 31.81 14.61 -22.68
C THR A 983 30.31 14.60 -22.45
N VAL A 984 29.74 13.44 -22.15
CA VAL A 984 28.31 13.28 -21.83
C VAL A 984 28.19 12.61 -20.46
N ASP A 985 27.72 13.33 -19.45
CA ASP A 985 27.39 12.73 -18.16
C ASP A 985 25.89 12.45 -18.01
N ILE A 986 25.58 11.35 -17.33
CA ILE A 986 24.24 10.76 -17.26
C ILE A 986 23.98 10.41 -15.79
N ALA A 987 22.93 11.00 -15.22
CA ALA A 987 22.72 10.92 -13.79
C ALA A 987 21.25 10.98 -13.39
N THR A 988 20.93 10.24 -12.36
CA THR A 988 19.70 10.35 -11.57
C THR A 988 19.92 11.46 -10.52
N LEU A 989 19.98 12.71 -10.98
CA LEU A 989 20.65 13.77 -10.22
C LEU A 989 19.71 14.57 -9.33
N THR A 990 18.48 14.87 -9.77
CA THR A 990 17.54 15.65 -8.95
C THR A 990 16.09 15.21 -9.03
N GLY A 991 15.42 15.09 -7.87
CA GLY A 991 13.96 15.02 -7.81
C GLY A 991 13.27 16.26 -8.42
N ALA A 992 13.99 17.36 -8.60
CA ALA A 992 13.50 18.55 -9.27
C ALA A 992 13.25 18.35 -10.78
N ILE A 993 13.99 17.46 -11.48
CA ILE A 993 13.66 17.14 -12.88
C ILE A 993 12.40 16.27 -12.97
N LYS A 994 12.18 15.35 -12.02
CA LYS A 994 10.94 14.55 -11.90
C LYS A 994 9.72 15.45 -11.65
N ILE A 995 9.88 16.57 -10.94
CA ILE A 995 8.83 17.60 -10.79
C ILE A 995 8.65 18.45 -12.05
N ALA A 996 9.72 18.72 -12.81
CA ALA A 996 9.69 19.62 -13.97
C ALA A 996 9.21 18.97 -15.27
N LEU A 997 9.59 17.71 -15.54
CA LEU A 997 9.33 16.99 -16.80
C LEU A 997 8.60 15.65 -16.59
N GLY A 998 8.46 15.18 -15.34
CA GLY A 998 7.89 13.86 -15.04
C GLY A 998 8.63 12.74 -15.76
N ASN A 999 7.85 11.80 -16.31
CA ASN A 999 8.36 10.68 -17.09
C ASN A 999 8.52 11.02 -18.59
N ALA A 1000 8.18 12.23 -19.04
CA ALA A 1000 7.96 12.51 -20.46
C ALA A 1000 9.24 12.58 -21.30
N ALA A 1001 10.31 13.18 -20.76
CA ALA A 1001 11.58 13.41 -21.44
C ALA A 1001 12.75 13.53 -20.43
N THR A 1002 13.97 13.22 -20.87
CA THR A 1002 15.21 13.44 -20.09
C THR A 1002 15.59 14.91 -20.11
N GLY A 1003 16.00 15.48 -18.97
CA GLY A 1003 16.43 16.88 -18.89
C GLY A 1003 17.88 17.06 -19.33
N VAL A 1004 18.11 17.78 -20.43
CA VAL A 1004 19.45 17.96 -21.03
C VAL A 1004 19.97 19.38 -20.80
N PHE A 1005 21.11 19.49 -20.13
CA PHE A 1005 21.90 20.72 -19.99
C PHE A 1005 23.14 20.62 -20.86
N THR A 1006 23.51 21.67 -21.60
CA THR A 1006 24.62 21.59 -22.57
C THR A 1006 25.17 22.96 -22.95
N ASN A 1007 26.49 23.02 -23.12
CA ASN A 1007 27.21 24.19 -23.64
C ASN A 1007 27.21 24.26 -25.19
N SER A 1008 26.86 23.18 -25.90
CA SER A 1008 26.86 23.09 -27.36
C SER A 1008 25.45 22.98 -27.94
N ASN A 1009 25.14 23.84 -28.92
CA ASN A 1009 23.90 23.80 -29.67
C ASN A 1009 23.87 22.67 -30.71
N GLU A 1010 25.03 22.30 -31.28
CA GLU A 1010 25.13 21.25 -32.30
C GLU A 1010 24.85 19.88 -31.70
N LEU A 1011 25.48 19.57 -30.56
CA LEU A 1011 25.27 18.29 -29.87
C LEU A 1011 23.89 18.22 -29.20
N TRP A 1012 23.31 19.37 -28.81
CA TRP A 1012 21.89 19.42 -28.44
C TRP A 1012 21.01 18.94 -29.60
N GLU A 1013 21.15 19.54 -30.78
CA GLU A 1013 20.29 19.24 -31.92
C GLU A 1013 20.47 17.78 -32.39
N LEU A 1014 21.70 17.28 -32.40
CA LEU A 1014 22.01 15.88 -32.71
C LEU A 1014 21.37 14.90 -31.71
N LEU A 1015 21.39 15.24 -30.40
CA LEU A 1015 20.76 14.44 -29.36
C LEU A 1015 19.22 14.51 -29.42
N ARG A 1016 18.66 15.68 -29.74
CA ARG A 1016 17.22 15.90 -29.96
C ARG A 1016 16.70 15.06 -31.13
N GLN A 1017 17.40 15.07 -32.27
CA GLN A 1017 17.10 14.22 -33.44
C GLN A 1017 17.26 12.72 -33.13
N SER A 1018 18.20 12.36 -32.25
CA SER A 1018 18.37 10.97 -31.82
C SER A 1018 17.24 10.49 -30.89
N GLY A 1019 16.69 11.40 -30.06
CA GLY A 1019 15.53 11.15 -29.21
C GLY A 1019 14.22 11.04 -29.99
N SER A 1020 14.05 11.82 -31.06
CA SER A 1020 12.84 11.77 -31.87
C SER A 1020 12.70 10.45 -32.66
N ILE A 1021 13.79 9.93 -33.20
CA ILE A 1021 13.84 8.63 -33.91
C ILE A 1021 13.50 7.46 -32.97
N THR A 1022 14.01 7.51 -31.75
CA THR A 1022 13.86 6.42 -30.76
C THR A 1022 12.58 6.51 -29.93
N GLY A 1023 11.86 7.63 -30.00
CA GLY A 1023 10.72 7.95 -29.13
C GLY A 1023 11.13 8.36 -27.70
N ASP A 1024 12.39 8.18 -27.31
CA ASP A 1024 12.87 8.44 -25.97
C ASP A 1024 13.40 9.88 -25.84
N ARG A 1025 12.44 10.77 -25.61
CA ARG A 1025 12.57 12.23 -25.72
C ARG A 1025 13.64 12.83 -24.81
N MET A 1026 14.25 13.88 -25.36
CA MET A 1026 15.24 14.74 -24.74
C MET A 1026 14.68 16.16 -24.72
N TRP A 1027 14.78 16.88 -23.59
CA TRP A 1027 14.27 18.24 -23.46
C TRP A 1027 15.33 19.19 -22.90
N ARG A 1028 15.53 20.34 -23.54
CA ARG A 1028 16.62 21.25 -23.18
C ARG A 1028 16.30 22.10 -21.96
N MET A 1029 17.22 22.09 -21.00
CA MET A 1029 17.14 22.84 -19.75
C MET A 1029 18.21 23.96 -19.71
N PRO A 1030 17.95 25.09 -19.02
CA PRO A 1030 18.80 26.28 -19.12
C PRO A 1030 20.08 26.22 -18.28
N LEU A 1031 21.23 26.14 -18.96
CA LEU A 1031 22.57 26.20 -18.36
C LEU A 1031 23.07 27.65 -18.23
N TRP A 1032 22.34 28.48 -17.46
CA TRP A 1032 22.66 29.91 -17.32
C TRP A 1032 23.62 30.23 -16.17
N GLN A 1033 24.50 31.23 -16.37
CA GLN A 1033 25.41 31.75 -15.34
C GLN A 1033 24.68 32.25 -14.07
N HIS A 1034 23.37 32.56 -14.17
CA HIS A 1034 22.52 32.83 -13.02
C HIS A 1034 22.57 31.70 -11.98
N TYR A 1035 22.59 30.44 -12.39
CA TYR A 1035 22.60 29.29 -11.48
C TYR A 1035 24.00 29.01 -10.90
N ASN A 1036 25.07 29.04 -11.72
CA ASN A 1036 26.46 28.98 -11.23
C ASN A 1036 26.74 30.05 -10.16
N ASN A 1037 26.20 31.26 -10.32
CA ASN A 1037 26.35 32.34 -9.35
C ASN A 1037 25.73 32.04 -7.98
N GLN A 1038 24.73 31.16 -7.87
CA GLN A 1038 24.05 30.86 -6.59
C GLN A 1038 24.85 29.91 -5.69
N ILE A 1039 25.73 29.10 -6.26
CA ILE A 1039 26.59 28.15 -5.53
C ILE A 1039 28.01 28.69 -5.25
N THR A 1040 28.47 29.68 -6.03
CA THR A 1040 29.82 30.27 -5.92
C THR A 1040 29.83 31.55 -5.09
N LYS A 1041 28.90 32.50 -5.33
CA LYS A 1041 28.98 33.86 -4.75
C LYS A 1041 28.59 34.01 -3.27
N PRO A 1042 27.67 33.22 -2.67
CA PRO A 1042 27.29 33.43 -1.27
C PRO A 1042 28.36 33.02 -0.24
N PHE A 1043 29.31 32.16 -0.64
CA PHE A 1043 30.24 31.50 0.28
C PHE A 1043 31.65 32.06 0.11
N LYS A 1044 32.35 32.29 1.23
CA LYS A 1044 33.72 32.85 1.27
C LYS A 1044 34.77 31.88 1.80
N ALA A 1045 34.36 30.67 2.20
CA ALA A 1045 35.20 29.67 2.87
C ALA A 1045 35.60 28.49 1.98
N ALA A 1046 35.00 28.38 0.79
CA ALA A 1046 35.29 27.39 -0.24
C ALA A 1046 34.89 27.98 -1.61
N ASP A 1047 35.35 27.36 -2.70
CA ASP A 1047 35.11 27.83 -4.07
C ASP A 1047 33.64 27.69 -4.51
N LEU A 1048 32.95 26.65 -4.00
CA LEU A 1048 31.53 26.42 -4.25
C LEU A 1048 30.85 25.62 -3.13
N ASN A 1049 29.51 25.62 -3.14
CA ASN A 1049 28.65 24.78 -2.30
C ASN A 1049 27.89 23.76 -3.16
N ASN A 1050 27.72 22.52 -2.67
CA ASN A 1050 26.96 21.48 -3.37
C ASN A 1050 25.45 21.76 -3.40
N PHE A 1051 24.93 22.60 -2.51
CA PHE A 1051 23.52 22.94 -2.40
C PHE A 1051 23.30 24.47 -2.36
N ALA A 1052 22.13 24.93 -2.82
CA ALA A 1052 21.73 26.33 -2.76
C ALA A 1052 20.31 26.46 -2.18
N ARG A 1053 20.16 27.26 -1.13
CA ARG A 1053 18.89 27.46 -0.40
C ARG A 1053 17.99 28.47 -1.12
N VAL A 1054 17.44 28.09 -2.27
CA VAL A 1054 16.60 28.93 -3.12
C VAL A 1054 15.23 28.31 -3.41
N LYS A 1055 14.27 29.13 -3.86
CA LYS A 1055 12.85 28.75 -4.05
C LYS A 1055 12.55 28.01 -5.37
N GLY A 1056 13.56 27.65 -6.17
CA GLY A 1056 13.39 26.91 -7.42
C GLY A 1056 14.65 26.86 -8.28
N GLY A 1057 14.62 26.05 -9.34
CA GLY A 1057 15.74 25.87 -10.28
C GLY A 1057 16.80 24.84 -9.87
N THR A 1058 16.50 23.96 -8.91
CA THR A 1058 17.46 23.02 -8.28
C THR A 1058 18.20 22.11 -9.28
N SER A 1059 17.54 21.67 -10.36
CA SER A 1059 18.18 20.92 -11.45
C SER A 1059 19.18 21.78 -12.23
N CYS A 1060 18.80 23.01 -12.59
CA CYS A 1060 19.69 23.97 -13.25
C CYS A 1060 20.89 24.37 -12.38
N ILE A 1061 20.73 24.34 -11.06
CA ILE A 1061 21.82 24.57 -10.09
C ILE A 1061 22.72 23.35 -9.98
N ALA A 1062 22.19 22.13 -10.06
CA ALA A 1062 22.97 20.89 -10.12
C ALA A 1062 23.82 20.85 -11.41
N ALA A 1063 23.24 21.19 -12.56
CA ALA A 1063 23.97 21.35 -13.80
C ALA A 1063 25.00 22.51 -13.73
N GLY A 1064 24.63 23.62 -13.09
CA GLY A 1064 25.55 24.72 -12.81
C GLY A 1064 26.75 24.32 -11.96
N PHE A 1065 26.56 23.40 -11.01
CA PHE A 1065 27.63 22.78 -10.22
C PHE A 1065 28.53 21.89 -11.08
N LEU A 1066 27.96 20.95 -11.85
CA LEU A 1066 28.76 20.04 -12.70
C LEU A 1066 29.59 20.79 -13.76
N ARG A 1067 29.08 21.92 -14.25
CA ARG A 1067 29.80 22.82 -15.17
C ARG A 1067 31.12 23.35 -14.61
N GLU A 1068 31.29 23.38 -13.29
CA GLU A 1068 32.55 23.79 -12.65
C GLU A 1068 33.64 22.70 -12.69
N PHE A 1069 33.31 21.48 -13.12
CA PHE A 1069 34.20 20.31 -13.22
C PHE A 1069 34.33 19.75 -14.64
N ALA A 1070 33.36 20.03 -15.53
CA ALA A 1070 33.48 19.75 -16.94
C ALA A 1070 34.64 20.55 -17.59
N SER A 1071 35.31 19.96 -18.58
CA SER A 1071 36.41 20.63 -19.31
C SER A 1071 35.89 21.86 -20.09
N SER A 1072 36.67 22.94 -20.08
CA SER A 1072 36.43 24.11 -20.93
C SER A 1072 36.86 23.91 -22.39
N GLU A 1073 37.66 22.88 -22.68
CA GLU A 1073 38.20 22.60 -24.02
C GLU A 1073 37.30 21.69 -24.86
N ALA A 1074 36.36 20.97 -24.23
CA ALA A 1074 35.49 19.99 -24.88
C ALA A 1074 34.00 20.37 -24.73
N PRO A 1075 33.16 20.18 -25.78
CA PRO A 1075 31.71 20.22 -25.64
C PRO A 1075 31.21 19.24 -24.57
N TRP A 1076 30.25 19.69 -23.75
CA TRP A 1076 29.74 18.95 -22.60
C TRP A 1076 28.21 18.96 -22.53
N LEU A 1077 27.65 17.79 -22.25
CA LEU A 1077 26.23 17.54 -22.00
C LEU A 1077 26.03 16.82 -20.66
N HIS A 1078 25.04 17.25 -19.90
CA HIS A 1078 24.56 16.61 -18.68
C HIS A 1078 23.09 16.20 -18.87
N LEU A 1079 22.78 14.92 -18.62
CA LEU A 1079 21.45 14.33 -18.71
C LEU A 1079 20.93 13.99 -17.30
N ASP A 1080 20.01 14.80 -16.76
CA ASP A 1080 19.27 14.46 -15.54
C ASP A 1080 18.07 13.55 -15.92
N MET A 1081 18.27 12.25 -15.71
CA MET A 1081 17.32 11.19 -16.04
C MET A 1081 16.46 10.71 -14.85
N ALA A 1082 16.55 11.37 -13.68
CA ALA A 1082 15.79 11.00 -12.48
C ALA A 1082 14.25 11.03 -12.68
N GLY A 1083 13.76 11.76 -13.68
CA GLY A 1083 12.36 11.73 -14.11
C GLY A 1083 12.00 10.45 -14.86
N VAL A 1084 12.75 10.11 -15.92
CA VAL A 1084 12.41 9.00 -16.83
C VAL A 1084 12.76 7.61 -16.31
N MET A 1085 13.67 7.50 -15.34
CA MET A 1085 14.20 6.24 -14.81
C MET A 1085 13.16 5.39 -14.06
N GLY A 1086 12.28 6.05 -13.29
CA GLY A 1086 11.47 5.44 -12.24
C GLY A 1086 10.51 4.33 -12.69
N PRO A 1087 9.85 3.65 -11.74
CA PRO A 1087 8.96 2.52 -12.04
C PRO A 1087 7.89 2.94 -13.06
N THR A 1088 7.81 2.23 -14.18
CA THR A 1088 6.91 2.60 -15.27
C THR A 1088 5.46 2.35 -14.89
N ASN A 1089 4.70 3.43 -14.76
CA ASN A 1089 3.25 3.42 -14.93
C ASN A 1089 2.92 3.03 -16.38
N ASP A 1090 1.67 2.60 -16.65
CA ASP A 1090 1.23 2.09 -17.97
C ASP A 1090 1.16 3.16 -19.11
N GLU A 1091 1.85 4.30 -18.93
CA GLU A 1091 1.99 5.43 -19.86
C GLU A 1091 2.74 5.03 -21.15
N ILE A 1092 3.72 4.13 -21.05
CA ILE A 1092 4.53 3.65 -22.18
C ILE A 1092 4.17 2.19 -22.44
N SER A 1093 3.28 1.94 -23.40
CA SER A 1093 2.64 0.62 -23.62
C SER A 1093 3.59 -0.52 -24.02
N TYR A 1094 4.85 -0.22 -24.35
CA TYR A 1094 5.90 -1.20 -24.66
C TYR A 1094 6.93 -1.40 -23.53
N LEU A 1095 6.73 -0.81 -22.35
CA LEU A 1095 7.53 -1.08 -21.16
C LEU A 1095 6.65 -1.69 -20.06
N THR A 1096 7.01 -2.89 -19.60
CA THR A 1096 6.38 -3.52 -18.44
C THR A 1096 6.80 -2.83 -17.14
N SER A 1097 5.87 -2.74 -16.18
CA SER A 1097 6.13 -2.28 -14.81
C SER A 1097 7.43 -2.86 -14.22
N GLY A 1098 8.27 -1.96 -13.71
CA GLY A 1098 9.68 -2.15 -13.40
C GLY A 1098 10.43 -0.85 -13.72
N MET A 1099 11.76 -0.81 -13.52
CA MET A 1099 12.57 0.33 -13.94
C MET A 1099 12.58 0.45 -15.47
N SER A 1100 12.72 1.68 -15.98
CA SER A 1100 12.52 1.96 -17.40
C SER A 1100 13.75 1.68 -18.28
N GLY A 1101 14.97 1.81 -17.74
CA GLY A 1101 16.23 1.71 -18.47
C GLY A 1101 16.48 2.83 -19.48
N ARG A 1102 15.68 3.90 -19.43
CA ARG A 1102 15.77 5.07 -20.31
C ARG A 1102 16.92 5.99 -19.86
N PRO A 1103 17.65 6.68 -20.76
CA PRO A 1103 17.37 6.83 -22.19
C PRO A 1103 18.37 6.13 -23.12
N VAL A 1104 18.81 4.89 -22.80
CA VAL A 1104 19.97 4.28 -23.48
C VAL A 1104 19.83 4.13 -25.00
N ARG A 1105 18.62 3.91 -25.54
CA ARG A 1105 18.39 3.81 -26.99
C ARG A 1105 18.74 5.12 -27.72
N THR A 1106 18.41 6.27 -27.13
CA THR A 1106 18.79 7.60 -27.64
C THR A 1106 20.30 7.80 -27.64
N LEU A 1107 21.00 7.29 -26.62
CA LEU A 1107 22.46 7.37 -26.56
C LEU A 1107 23.11 6.53 -27.66
N ILE A 1108 22.60 5.32 -27.91
CA ILE A 1108 23.07 4.44 -28.99
C ILE A 1108 22.85 5.12 -30.35
N GLN A 1109 21.65 5.70 -30.57
CA GLN A 1109 21.33 6.43 -31.80
C GLN A 1109 22.22 7.68 -31.97
N PHE A 1110 22.51 8.42 -30.90
CA PHE A 1110 23.41 9.57 -30.90
C PHE A 1110 24.84 9.18 -31.31
N VAL A 1111 25.37 8.11 -30.72
CA VAL A 1111 26.70 7.59 -31.09
C VAL A 1111 26.73 7.06 -32.53
N GLN A 1112 25.68 6.37 -33.00
CA GLN A 1112 25.53 5.98 -34.41
C GLN A 1112 25.50 7.19 -35.37
N ASN A 1113 24.84 8.28 -34.98
CA ASN A 1113 24.75 9.50 -35.78
C ASN A 1113 26.09 10.25 -35.84
N ILE A 1114 26.93 10.17 -34.80
CA ILE A 1114 28.32 10.65 -34.83
C ILE A 1114 29.20 9.74 -35.69
N ALA A 1115 29.13 8.41 -35.48
CA ALA A 1115 29.93 7.42 -36.22
C ALA A 1115 29.71 7.50 -37.74
N SER A 1116 28.45 7.67 -38.16
CA SER A 1116 28.08 7.81 -39.58
C SER A 1116 28.41 9.16 -40.22
N GLY A 1117 29.12 10.06 -39.52
CA GLY A 1117 29.61 11.32 -40.06
C GLY A 1117 28.55 12.38 -40.36
N LYS A 1118 27.27 12.12 -40.01
CA LYS A 1118 26.13 13.02 -40.28
C LYS A 1118 26.22 14.37 -39.54
N ALA A 1119 27.08 14.46 -38.53
CA ALA A 1119 27.49 15.71 -37.92
C ALA A 1119 29.02 15.75 -37.73
N THR A 1120 29.73 16.48 -38.60
CA THR A 1120 31.10 16.90 -38.28
C THR A 1120 31.03 18.02 -37.25
N CYS A 1121 31.28 17.72 -35.97
CA CYS A 1121 31.53 18.76 -34.98
C CYS A 1121 32.85 19.44 -35.33
N ARG A 1122 32.76 20.62 -35.97
CA ARG A 1122 33.93 21.40 -36.39
C ARG A 1122 34.39 22.26 -35.23
N ARG A 1123 35.71 22.39 -35.09
CA ARG A 1123 36.36 23.29 -34.12
C ARG A 1123 36.10 24.76 -34.46
#